data_AF-A0AAV1HXR2-F1
#
_entry.id   AF-A0AAV1HXR2-F1
#
_cell.length_a   1.000
_cell.length_b   1.000
_cell.length_c   1.000
_cell.angle_alpha   90.00
_cell.angle_beta   90.00
_cell.angle_gamma   90.00
#
_symmetry.space_group_name_H-M   'P 1'
#
loop_
_entity.id
_entity.type
_entity.pdbx_description
1 polymer ?
#
loop_
_entity_poly.entity_id
_entity_poly.type
_entity_poly.pdbx_seq_one_letter_code
_entity_poly.pdbx_strand_id
1 'polypeptide(L)'
;MFGGRKAPKRFSLLLLEEGEDYVDDWVASVAWPPAVSGNWQSSPKLPGRLRLCSKSIFFEPDDVRIPIVRLPMAQAQHMEPEGKQSFAMTTSLVVKMRANMADAPYTFEKGAVTNWRFSLAYAQLSAFMPLAHQYLAASRLPYAEREEALQVLAQQLIDAAAFDTSRLVDFTESMQYNGAAMQLTPLVREAGCLAVTSLRIYFQPLHNVTSDSPVRVFALSDVAAMARRRSSLKPTGLELFFVDTAGPSAAIRTPSVFFAFRSELDRDRAAAAIAQQPSLGSSLLGGRDLASACGSILEADGQWLQRVTAAWQQGKLSNLDYLLFCNLAAGRSFNDLTQWPVFPWILADYTSTKLDLSMPETYRDLSKPVGALNEARLRLFQERFREMPQGEGMDAPFMYGSHYSCPGYVMFWLVRAAPGHLLRLQGGRFDAPDRMFCSIREAWDSVTSSTADVKELIPEFFLSDASFLMNLDHLALGKRQNGKLVGDVELPGWAQSPAHFLQTHRAALEGPFVSANLHHWIDLIFGYKQQGEASVEADNVFHHATYGAVQSSWLSSKHEQAALEVQINEFGQCPRQIFHAPHPPRLVCPDIPKAGEGARAGAGSPSKYARKMGAEVGSELSLALLTTIREAVASRAGSAPSLNVSDELARLDVLANKQKQATVLAPNREADDTLQEAASAAKGRTMNADLPAADGQAQVNGSGRLRAWSGKLGSQISTLKSRVGPNADQVTSTLRGLFQRQGSQDGQRPLSPPPSRPVHDHDAEPDRAQSSPSEILQCAAGVVSAGTEPGADSAVQSRASRDSAVTVSTGSQLGGHDNSSILSEASSAVKLPATASSDSLPTATRPGLFSDSDWGQDSSASQSAQSRGEPGYREGGNAQQAPWPPVTASPGKAADPVEGPVWPLGLRHRLPNAPTHSILAQQGPVHAVGLAQTGEGRLAYCLGHTGTLKIFNAASGSQVRAAKLTDMPCTAMALLSNAAGGSSGQPIVLCGSYDNKVYATQHGRALGAFDAHDDAVSCLATCAAPDSIISASWDCSVKLWSVAEGREPWGGTPVLPSLEIGDHEAGIWALSADGQGRTLVTGTEDGSVAAWDLRSRACIWQAAVSQDYIGGLSLSSAEQAVVVAAADGSASLLDMRRGGAEVSRAACGAPLHCVASDGRVALLGREDGQVLVWDLKQQQGARASSGDGAAPGPDGLYAPLYAGTSAVNSVCLSTDSQRVVVGLESGHLSLFAVS
;
A
#
# COMPACT_ATOMS: atom_id res chain seq x y z
N MET A 1 -0.21 -3.01 6.24
CA MET A 1 -1.19 -3.36 5.19
C MET A 1 -2.53 -2.65 5.38
N PHE A 2 -2.63 -1.73 6.33
CA PHE A 2 -3.88 -1.04 6.71
C PHE A 2 -3.63 0.47 6.73
N GLY A 3 -3.15 1.01 5.60
CA GLY A 3 -2.40 2.27 5.57
C GLY A 3 -2.82 3.34 4.57
N GLY A 4 -3.68 3.05 3.59
CA GLY A 4 -4.12 4.01 2.57
C GLY A 4 -5.53 3.73 2.07
N ARG A 5 -6.52 4.50 2.54
CA ARG A 5 -7.93 4.35 2.15
C ARG A 5 -8.22 5.05 0.80
N LYS A 6 -7.82 4.44 -0.32
CA LYS A 6 -8.74 4.41 -1.47
C LYS A 6 -9.98 3.59 -1.04
N ALA A 7 -11.15 3.83 -1.65
CA ALA A 7 -12.42 3.25 -1.19
C ALA A 7 -12.31 1.71 -1.05
N PRO A 8 -12.42 1.12 0.16
CA PRO A 8 -12.04 -0.28 0.32
C PRO A 8 -13.01 -1.22 -0.40
N LYS A 9 -12.47 -2.25 -1.06
CA LYS A 9 -13.28 -3.41 -1.45
C LYS A 9 -13.93 -4.01 -0.20
N ARG A 10 -15.25 -4.19 -0.28
CA ARG A 10 -16.10 -4.47 0.88
C ARG A 10 -16.14 -5.96 1.18
N PHE A 11 -16.37 -6.80 0.17
CA PHE A 11 -16.03 -8.20 0.19
C PHE A 11 -14.50 -8.40 0.22
N SER A 12 -14.03 -9.41 0.95
CA SER A 12 -12.63 -9.85 0.94
C SER A 12 -12.55 -11.35 1.24
N LEU A 13 -11.41 -11.99 0.94
CA LEU A 13 -11.19 -13.41 1.24
C LEU A 13 -11.20 -13.75 2.74
N LEU A 14 -11.17 -12.76 3.64
CA LEU A 14 -11.36 -12.94 5.09
C LEU A 14 -12.82 -13.26 5.48
N LEU A 15 -13.79 -13.07 4.58
CA LEU A 15 -15.20 -13.41 4.81
C LEU A 15 -15.53 -14.89 4.56
N LEU A 16 -14.56 -15.64 4.05
CA LEU A 16 -14.67 -17.07 3.79
C LEU A 16 -14.41 -17.89 5.07
N GLU A 17 -15.09 -19.03 5.21
CA GLU A 17 -14.84 -20.00 6.27
C GLU A 17 -13.52 -20.76 6.05
N GLU A 18 -13.16 -21.70 6.92
CA GLU A 18 -11.98 -22.54 6.72
C GLU A 18 -12.22 -23.59 5.62
N GLY A 19 -11.22 -23.76 4.74
CA GLY A 19 -11.34 -24.60 3.55
C GLY A 19 -12.42 -24.14 2.56
N GLU A 20 -12.87 -22.88 2.63
CA GLU A 20 -13.76 -22.29 1.63
C GLU A 20 -12.95 -21.43 0.64
N ASP A 21 -13.09 -21.75 -0.63
CA ASP A 21 -12.40 -21.10 -1.75
C ASP A 21 -13.33 -20.18 -2.53
N TYR A 22 -12.79 -19.12 -3.11
CA TYR A 22 -13.51 -18.27 -4.07
C TYR A 22 -13.54 -18.93 -5.44
N VAL A 23 -14.72 -18.95 -6.08
CA VAL A 23 -14.92 -19.62 -7.38
C VAL A 23 -15.03 -18.63 -8.53
N ASP A 24 -16.05 -17.75 -8.56
CA ASP A 24 -16.26 -16.77 -9.64
C ASP A 24 -17.35 -15.76 -9.21
N ASP A 25 -17.55 -14.67 -9.98
CA ASP A 25 -18.57 -13.65 -9.67
C ASP A 25 -19.22 -12.93 -10.86
N TRP A 26 -20.45 -12.48 -10.63
CA TRP A 26 -21.32 -11.90 -11.66
C TRP A 26 -22.05 -10.66 -11.14
N VAL A 27 -22.22 -9.66 -12.01
CA VAL A 27 -23.11 -8.53 -11.74
C VAL A 27 -24.57 -9.03 -11.80
N ALA A 28 -25.30 -8.80 -10.71
CA ALA A 28 -26.65 -9.31 -10.53
C ALA A 28 -27.53 -8.31 -9.78
N SER A 29 -28.84 -8.53 -9.84
CA SER A 29 -29.81 -7.85 -8.97
C SER A 29 -30.62 -8.87 -8.20
N VAL A 30 -30.92 -8.59 -6.93
CA VAL A 30 -31.64 -9.49 -6.03
C VAL A 30 -33.00 -8.91 -5.64
N ALA A 31 -34.05 -9.72 -5.71
CA ALA A 31 -35.31 -9.42 -5.01
C ALA A 31 -35.14 -9.84 -3.55
N TRP A 32 -35.06 -8.87 -2.63
CA TRP A 32 -34.77 -9.15 -1.23
C TRP A 32 -35.96 -9.79 -0.51
N PRO A 33 -35.80 -10.90 0.24
CA PRO A 33 -36.92 -11.56 0.89
C PRO A 33 -37.49 -10.69 2.04
N PRO A 34 -38.81 -10.42 2.11
CA PRO A 34 -39.39 -9.61 3.19
C PRO A 34 -39.15 -10.17 4.61
N ALA A 35 -38.93 -11.48 4.73
CA ALA A 35 -38.61 -12.16 5.99
C ALA A 35 -37.18 -11.89 6.51
N VAL A 36 -36.31 -11.28 5.70
CA VAL A 36 -34.90 -10.98 6.03
C VAL A 36 -34.80 -9.52 6.42
N SER A 37 -34.60 -9.25 7.71
CA SER A 37 -34.76 -7.91 8.31
C SER A 37 -33.89 -6.80 7.67
N GLY A 38 -34.47 -5.60 7.50
CA GLY A 38 -33.75 -4.37 7.13
C GLY A 38 -34.54 -3.31 6.35
N ASN A 39 -34.00 -2.08 6.31
CA ASN A 39 -34.71 -0.85 5.89
C ASN A 39 -34.84 -0.63 4.36
N TRP A 40 -34.61 -1.66 3.55
CA TRP A 40 -34.50 -1.57 2.08
C TRP A 40 -35.64 -2.28 1.34
N GLN A 41 -36.70 -2.67 2.05
CA GLN A 41 -37.92 -3.28 1.50
C GLN A 41 -38.66 -2.39 0.47
N SER A 42 -38.27 -1.12 0.34
CA SER A 42 -38.82 -0.17 -0.63
C SER A 42 -38.33 -0.37 -2.06
N SER A 43 -37.21 -1.09 -2.29
CA SER A 43 -36.75 -1.40 -3.66
C SER A 43 -37.16 -2.81 -4.09
N PRO A 44 -37.84 -2.98 -5.25
CA PRO A 44 -38.25 -4.31 -5.72
C PRO A 44 -37.08 -5.19 -6.19
N LYS A 45 -35.94 -4.57 -6.54
CA LYS A 45 -34.65 -5.24 -6.76
C LYS A 45 -33.49 -4.36 -6.27
N LEU A 46 -32.50 -4.97 -5.65
CA LEU A 46 -31.25 -4.30 -5.26
C LEU A 46 -30.13 -4.76 -6.22
N PRO A 47 -29.39 -3.85 -6.87
CA PRO A 47 -28.22 -4.20 -7.67
C PRO A 47 -27.01 -4.53 -6.78
N GLY A 48 -26.06 -5.28 -7.34
CA GLY A 48 -24.87 -5.72 -6.64
C GLY A 48 -24.07 -6.79 -7.38
N ARG A 49 -23.20 -7.48 -6.63
CA ARG A 49 -22.29 -8.52 -7.13
C ARG A 49 -22.55 -9.84 -6.40
N LEU A 50 -23.00 -10.83 -7.17
CA LEU A 50 -23.19 -12.22 -6.75
C LEU A 50 -21.86 -12.96 -6.89
N ARG A 51 -21.40 -13.63 -5.82
CA ARG A 51 -20.15 -14.42 -5.80
C ARG A 51 -20.45 -15.86 -5.45
N LEU A 52 -19.83 -16.80 -6.15
CA LEU A 52 -19.82 -18.21 -5.81
C LEU A 52 -18.54 -18.55 -5.06
N CYS A 53 -18.68 -19.31 -3.98
CA CYS A 53 -17.58 -19.85 -3.19
C CYS A 53 -17.85 -21.35 -2.95
N SER A 54 -16.82 -22.13 -2.61
CA SER A 54 -16.93 -23.60 -2.59
C SER A 54 -17.92 -24.15 -1.55
N LYS A 55 -18.22 -23.36 -0.49
CA LYS A 55 -19.19 -23.71 0.57
C LYS A 55 -20.41 -22.77 0.64
N SER A 56 -20.42 -21.63 -0.06
CA SER A 56 -21.48 -20.60 0.02
C SER A 56 -21.68 -19.79 -1.26
N ILE A 57 -22.85 -19.17 -1.39
CA ILE A 57 -23.09 -18.03 -2.28
C ILE A 57 -23.04 -16.74 -1.45
N PHE A 58 -22.41 -15.69 -1.96
CA PHE A 58 -22.48 -14.35 -1.35
C PHE A 58 -23.16 -13.35 -2.29
N PHE A 59 -23.88 -12.39 -1.73
CA PHE A 59 -24.35 -11.20 -2.43
C PHE A 59 -23.88 -9.94 -1.72
N GLU A 60 -23.21 -9.07 -2.48
CA GLU A 60 -22.77 -7.74 -2.04
C GLU A 60 -23.65 -6.70 -2.73
N PRO A 61 -24.56 -6.01 -2.03
CA PRO A 61 -25.28 -4.87 -2.56
C PRO A 61 -24.34 -3.69 -2.81
N ASP A 62 -24.59 -2.93 -3.88
CA ASP A 62 -23.83 -1.71 -4.20
C ASP A 62 -23.98 -0.63 -3.10
N ASP A 63 -25.11 -0.62 -2.38
CA ASP A 63 -25.30 0.19 -1.19
C ASP A 63 -24.53 -0.39 0.01
N VAL A 64 -23.42 0.26 0.34
CA VAL A 64 -22.52 -0.02 1.47
C VAL A 64 -23.26 -0.16 2.83
N ARG A 65 -24.43 0.46 2.98
CA ARG A 65 -25.25 0.39 4.20
C ARG A 65 -26.00 -0.93 4.35
N ILE A 66 -26.38 -1.57 3.24
CA ILE A 66 -27.11 -2.84 3.23
C ILE A 66 -26.08 -3.97 3.36
N PRO A 67 -26.11 -4.83 4.40
CA PRO A 67 -25.06 -5.83 4.68
C PRO A 67 -24.79 -6.77 3.49
N ILE A 68 -23.54 -7.21 3.37
CA ILE A 68 -23.21 -8.40 2.56
C ILE A 68 -23.95 -9.60 3.16
N VAL A 69 -24.52 -10.42 2.29
CA VAL A 69 -25.21 -11.65 2.67
C VAL A 69 -24.41 -12.86 2.21
N ARG A 70 -24.23 -13.82 3.11
CA ARG A 70 -23.74 -15.18 2.85
C ARG A 70 -24.92 -16.16 2.99
N LEU A 71 -25.07 -17.01 1.98
CA LEU A 71 -26.09 -18.07 1.84
C LEU A 71 -25.33 -19.41 1.71
N PRO A 72 -25.08 -20.14 2.82
CA PRO A 72 -24.31 -21.39 2.79
C PRO A 72 -25.01 -22.51 2.00
N MET A 73 -24.26 -23.23 1.18
CA MET A 73 -24.79 -24.27 0.27
C MET A 73 -25.41 -25.45 1.03
N ALA A 74 -24.83 -25.84 2.17
CA ALA A 74 -25.33 -26.95 2.99
C ALA A 74 -26.71 -26.68 3.64
N GLN A 75 -27.22 -25.44 3.57
CA GLN A 75 -28.55 -25.04 4.02
C GLN A 75 -29.48 -24.66 2.85
N ALA A 76 -29.02 -24.77 1.60
CA ALA A 76 -29.79 -24.50 0.40
C ALA A 76 -30.67 -25.71 0.01
N GLN A 77 -31.98 -25.51 0.03
CA GLN A 77 -32.98 -26.55 -0.21
C GLN A 77 -33.21 -26.75 -1.72
N HIS A 78 -33.58 -25.67 -2.41
CA HIS A 78 -33.73 -25.62 -3.86
C HIS A 78 -32.92 -24.47 -4.46
N MET A 79 -32.38 -24.67 -5.66
CA MET A 79 -31.71 -23.66 -6.48
C MET A 79 -32.01 -23.95 -7.94
N GLU A 80 -32.97 -23.23 -8.53
CA GLU A 80 -33.58 -23.58 -9.83
C GLU A 80 -33.70 -22.38 -10.78
N PRO A 81 -33.59 -22.58 -12.10
CA PRO A 81 -33.62 -21.50 -13.08
C PRO A 81 -35.05 -20.95 -13.31
N GLU A 82 -35.26 -19.66 -13.02
CA GLU A 82 -36.47 -18.91 -13.37
C GLU A 82 -36.25 -18.21 -14.75
N GLY A 83 -36.23 -19.01 -15.82
CA GLY A 83 -36.07 -18.53 -17.19
C GLY A 83 -34.61 -18.38 -17.64
N LYS A 84 -34.32 -17.43 -18.55
CA LYS A 84 -33.01 -17.32 -19.24
C LYS A 84 -31.92 -16.59 -18.46
N GLN A 85 -32.30 -15.69 -17.53
CA GLN A 85 -31.40 -14.74 -16.87
C GLN A 85 -31.68 -14.60 -15.37
N SER A 86 -32.38 -15.54 -14.76
CA SER A 86 -32.71 -15.49 -13.32
C SER A 86 -32.84 -16.87 -12.71
N PHE A 87 -32.57 -16.98 -11.42
CA PHE A 87 -32.77 -18.21 -10.64
C PHE A 87 -33.34 -17.89 -9.26
N ALA A 88 -34.08 -18.85 -8.71
CA ALA A 88 -34.59 -18.81 -7.35
C ALA A 88 -33.76 -19.75 -6.46
N MET A 89 -33.43 -19.30 -5.25
CA MET A 89 -32.70 -20.06 -4.24
C MET A 89 -33.47 -20.00 -2.92
N THR A 90 -33.60 -21.14 -2.23
CA THR A 90 -34.22 -21.22 -0.90
C THR A 90 -33.22 -21.70 0.15
N THR A 91 -33.10 -20.97 1.26
CA THR A 91 -32.23 -21.35 2.39
C THR A 91 -32.89 -21.09 3.75
N SER A 92 -32.56 -21.93 4.72
CA SER A 92 -32.95 -21.81 6.13
C SER A 92 -31.93 -21.05 7.00
N LEU A 93 -30.83 -20.59 6.41
CA LEU A 93 -29.77 -19.81 7.05
C LEU A 93 -29.33 -18.64 6.15
N VAL A 94 -29.34 -17.45 6.73
CA VAL A 94 -28.84 -16.20 6.14
C VAL A 94 -27.85 -15.57 7.11
N VAL A 95 -26.64 -15.24 6.65
CA VAL A 95 -25.61 -14.59 7.48
C VAL A 95 -25.29 -13.20 6.92
N LYS A 96 -25.41 -12.16 7.74
CA LYS A 96 -25.22 -10.74 7.37
C LYS A 96 -23.91 -10.19 7.95
N MET A 97 -23.12 -9.49 7.15
CA MET A 97 -21.78 -8.98 7.52
C MET A 97 -21.42 -7.64 6.85
N ARG A 98 -20.43 -6.94 7.42
CA ARG A 98 -19.84 -5.67 6.94
C ARG A 98 -20.84 -4.61 6.41
N ALA A 99 -21.90 -4.34 7.17
CA ALA A 99 -22.69 -3.12 6.96
C ALA A 99 -21.84 -1.87 7.29
N ASN A 100 -21.99 -0.79 6.53
CA ASN A 100 -21.23 0.47 6.73
C ASN A 100 -19.69 0.29 6.73
N MET A 101 -19.17 -0.71 6.01
CA MET A 101 -17.75 -1.13 6.04
C MET A 101 -17.22 -1.62 7.41
N ALA A 102 -18.07 -1.74 8.43
CA ALA A 102 -17.64 -2.03 9.81
C ALA A 102 -17.29 -3.51 10.02
N ASP A 103 -16.15 -3.76 10.67
CA ASP A 103 -15.72 -5.10 11.10
C ASP A 103 -16.38 -5.45 12.43
N ALA A 104 -17.66 -5.82 12.34
CA ALA A 104 -18.51 -6.19 13.47
C ALA A 104 -19.01 -7.65 13.38
N PRO A 105 -19.42 -8.27 14.51
CA PRO A 105 -19.93 -9.64 14.53
C PRO A 105 -21.09 -9.88 13.55
N TYR A 106 -21.05 -11.00 12.84
CA TYR A 106 -22.02 -11.35 11.81
C TYR A 106 -23.37 -11.72 12.44
N THR A 107 -24.46 -11.30 11.81
CA THR A 107 -25.82 -11.63 12.28
C THR A 107 -26.31 -12.89 11.57
N PHE A 108 -26.75 -13.89 12.35
CA PHE A 108 -27.20 -15.20 11.86
C PHE A 108 -28.72 -15.33 11.97
N GLU A 109 -29.43 -15.18 10.86
CA GLU A 109 -30.88 -15.44 10.79
C GLU A 109 -31.10 -16.92 10.43
N LYS A 110 -31.72 -17.68 11.34
CA LYS A 110 -31.90 -19.15 11.25
C LYS A 110 -33.38 -19.55 11.32
N GLY A 111 -33.73 -20.61 10.62
CA GLY A 111 -34.98 -21.37 10.80
C GLY A 111 -36.13 -20.94 9.88
N ALA A 112 -36.27 -19.65 9.57
CA ALA A 112 -37.19 -19.21 8.53
C ALA A 112 -36.63 -19.56 7.14
N VAL A 113 -37.42 -20.23 6.29
CA VAL A 113 -37.03 -20.47 4.89
C VAL A 113 -37.20 -19.18 4.11
N THR A 114 -36.10 -18.70 3.54
CA THR A 114 -36.04 -17.44 2.79
C THR A 114 -35.93 -17.74 1.30
N ASN A 115 -36.76 -17.09 0.48
CA ASN A 115 -36.80 -17.27 -0.98
C ASN A 115 -36.14 -16.06 -1.66
N TRP A 116 -34.95 -16.29 -2.20
CA TRP A 116 -34.12 -15.31 -2.89
C TRP A 116 -34.27 -15.47 -4.40
N ARG A 117 -34.47 -14.38 -5.14
CA ARG A 117 -34.40 -14.38 -6.60
C ARG A 117 -33.27 -13.50 -7.08
N PHE A 118 -32.37 -14.06 -7.86
CA PHE A 118 -31.27 -13.34 -8.48
C PHE A 118 -31.50 -13.23 -9.99
N SER A 119 -31.24 -12.05 -10.54
CA SER A 119 -31.24 -11.79 -11.99
C SER A 119 -29.86 -11.35 -12.43
N LEU A 120 -29.21 -12.12 -13.30
CA LEU A 120 -27.89 -11.79 -13.85
C LEU A 120 -28.01 -10.67 -14.90
N ALA A 121 -27.09 -9.71 -14.88
CA ALA A 121 -27.14 -8.55 -15.78
C ALA A 121 -26.49 -8.81 -17.14
N TYR A 122 -25.28 -9.40 -17.15
CA TYR A 122 -24.43 -9.51 -18.34
C TYR A 122 -23.96 -10.93 -18.69
N ALA A 123 -24.27 -11.92 -17.85
CA ALA A 123 -23.85 -13.31 -18.03
C ALA A 123 -25.07 -14.23 -18.20
N GLN A 124 -24.98 -15.21 -19.10
CA GLN A 124 -26.04 -16.22 -19.24
C GLN A 124 -26.06 -17.17 -18.06
N LEU A 125 -27.26 -17.59 -17.67
CA LEU A 125 -27.47 -18.52 -16.56
C LEU A 125 -26.80 -19.90 -16.75
N SER A 126 -26.51 -20.27 -18.01
CA SER A 126 -25.73 -21.45 -18.41
C SER A 126 -24.27 -21.44 -17.96
N ALA A 127 -23.67 -20.28 -17.70
CA ALA A 127 -22.32 -20.18 -17.12
C ALA A 127 -22.33 -20.40 -15.59
N PHE A 128 -23.38 -19.92 -14.92
CA PHE A 128 -23.51 -19.97 -13.46
C PHE A 128 -24.03 -21.32 -12.94
N MET A 129 -25.18 -21.79 -13.46
CA MET A 129 -25.93 -22.88 -12.82
C MET A 129 -25.20 -24.23 -12.77
N PRO A 130 -24.47 -24.70 -13.80
CA PRO A 130 -23.77 -25.98 -13.73
C PRO A 130 -22.72 -25.99 -12.61
N LEU A 131 -21.98 -24.88 -12.47
CA LEU A 131 -20.96 -24.68 -11.45
C LEU A 131 -21.58 -24.58 -10.06
N ALA A 132 -22.64 -23.78 -9.90
CA ALA A 132 -23.37 -23.64 -8.63
C ALA A 132 -24.03 -24.97 -8.21
N HIS A 133 -24.59 -25.75 -9.13
CA HIS A 133 -25.13 -27.09 -8.88
C HIS A 133 -24.04 -28.10 -8.51
N GLN A 134 -22.84 -28.01 -9.09
CA GLN A 134 -21.70 -28.86 -8.74
C GLN A 134 -21.26 -28.65 -7.27
N TYR A 135 -21.11 -27.41 -6.82
CA TYR A 135 -20.81 -27.10 -5.42
C TYR A 135 -21.98 -27.42 -4.47
N LEU A 136 -23.24 -27.19 -4.90
CA LEU A 136 -24.41 -27.62 -4.13
C LEU A 136 -24.46 -29.15 -3.95
N ALA A 137 -24.12 -29.93 -4.98
CA ALA A 137 -24.03 -31.38 -4.90
C ALA A 137 -22.92 -31.83 -3.95
N ALA A 138 -21.71 -31.25 -4.05
CA ALA A 138 -20.61 -31.52 -3.12
C ALA A 138 -20.99 -31.21 -1.67
N SER A 139 -21.70 -30.09 -1.43
CA SER A 139 -22.16 -29.69 -0.07
C SER A 139 -23.14 -30.68 0.58
N ARG A 140 -23.75 -31.59 -0.20
CA ARG A 140 -24.68 -32.63 0.28
C ARG A 140 -23.98 -33.95 0.63
N LEU A 141 -22.70 -34.11 0.29
CA LEU A 141 -21.91 -35.29 0.65
C LEU A 141 -21.58 -35.34 2.16
N PRO A 142 -21.27 -36.52 2.73
CA PRO A 142 -20.63 -36.66 4.05
C PRO A 142 -19.36 -35.82 4.18
N TYR A 143 -18.96 -35.46 5.40
CA TYR A 143 -17.88 -34.49 5.63
C TYR A 143 -16.55 -34.86 4.93
N ALA A 144 -16.07 -36.10 5.06
CA ALA A 144 -14.81 -36.51 4.43
C ALA A 144 -14.87 -36.49 2.89
N GLU A 145 -15.93 -37.06 2.32
CA GLU A 145 -16.17 -37.06 0.86
C GLU A 145 -16.35 -35.66 0.30
N ARG A 146 -16.97 -34.75 1.06
CA ARG A 146 -17.15 -33.34 0.72
C ARG A 146 -15.83 -32.62 0.63
N GLU A 147 -14.99 -32.67 1.67
CA GLU A 147 -13.72 -31.94 1.66
C GLU A 147 -12.76 -32.51 0.60
N GLU A 148 -12.75 -33.84 0.35
CA GLU A 148 -12.02 -34.41 -0.78
C GLU A 148 -12.57 -33.95 -2.15
N ALA A 149 -13.89 -33.93 -2.34
CA ALA A 149 -14.52 -33.44 -3.57
C ALA A 149 -14.21 -31.95 -3.81
N LEU A 150 -14.32 -31.10 -2.79
CA LEU A 150 -13.98 -29.68 -2.88
C LEU A 150 -12.48 -29.47 -3.18
N GLN A 151 -11.60 -30.24 -2.54
CA GLN A 151 -10.16 -30.19 -2.81
C GLN A 151 -9.82 -30.61 -4.25
N VAL A 152 -10.53 -31.61 -4.81
CA VAL A 152 -10.37 -32.01 -6.22
C VAL A 152 -10.84 -30.91 -7.17
N LEU A 153 -11.96 -30.22 -6.88
CA LEU A 153 -12.43 -29.09 -7.69
C LEU A 153 -11.47 -27.90 -7.64
N ALA A 154 -10.96 -27.55 -6.46
CA ALA A 154 -9.95 -26.51 -6.29
C ALA A 154 -8.66 -26.86 -7.06
N GLN A 155 -8.19 -28.12 -6.98
CA GLN A 155 -7.02 -28.57 -7.72
C GLN A 155 -7.24 -28.55 -9.24
N GLN A 156 -8.44 -28.84 -9.74
CA GLN A 156 -8.78 -28.73 -11.16
C GLN A 156 -8.70 -27.29 -11.66
N LEU A 157 -9.19 -26.31 -10.88
CA LEU A 157 -9.05 -24.88 -11.21
C LEU A 157 -7.57 -24.44 -11.20
N ILE A 158 -6.78 -24.92 -10.25
CA ILE A 158 -5.34 -24.62 -10.15
C ILE A 158 -4.55 -25.26 -11.31
N ASP A 159 -4.81 -26.52 -11.64
CA ASP A 159 -4.08 -27.24 -12.70
C ASP A 159 -4.51 -26.80 -14.12
N ALA A 160 -5.68 -26.16 -14.27
CA ALA A 160 -6.12 -25.51 -15.49
C ALA A 160 -5.60 -24.06 -15.66
N ALA A 161 -5.04 -23.45 -14.61
CA ALA A 161 -4.65 -22.05 -14.63
C ALA A 161 -3.29 -21.82 -15.29
N ALA A 162 -3.29 -21.04 -16.38
CA ALA A 162 -2.08 -20.56 -17.05
C ALA A 162 -1.93 -19.05 -16.89
N PHE A 163 -0.69 -18.59 -16.71
CA PHE A 163 -0.37 -17.17 -16.72
C PHE A 163 -0.68 -16.53 -18.09
N ASP A 164 -1.46 -15.45 -18.09
CA ASP A 164 -1.82 -14.67 -19.28
C ASP A 164 -0.62 -13.83 -19.74
N THR A 165 0.11 -14.31 -20.75
CA THR A 165 1.31 -13.66 -21.27
C THR A 165 1.04 -12.29 -21.91
N SER A 166 -0.23 -11.91 -22.16
CA SER A 166 -0.57 -10.54 -22.56
C SER A 166 -0.48 -9.53 -21.40
N ARG A 167 -0.30 -9.99 -20.16
CA ARG A 167 -0.14 -9.17 -18.94
C ARG A 167 1.32 -8.91 -18.55
N LEU A 168 2.28 -9.33 -19.37
CA LEU A 168 3.67 -8.91 -19.19
C LEU A 168 3.76 -7.39 -19.39
N VAL A 169 4.46 -6.70 -18.49
CA VAL A 169 4.63 -5.23 -18.52
C VAL A 169 5.62 -4.81 -19.61
N ASP A 170 6.45 -5.72 -20.10
CA ASP A 170 7.41 -5.49 -21.17
C ASP A 170 7.53 -6.77 -22.03
N PHE A 171 7.18 -6.68 -23.31
CA PHE A 171 7.20 -7.82 -24.25
C PHE A 171 8.62 -8.26 -24.64
N THR A 172 9.67 -7.55 -24.22
CA THR A 172 11.07 -8.01 -24.35
C THR A 172 11.50 -8.96 -23.24
N GLU A 173 10.67 -9.14 -22.19
CA GLU A 173 10.94 -10.09 -21.12
C GLU A 173 10.81 -11.54 -21.58
N SER A 174 11.82 -12.35 -21.29
CA SER A 174 11.78 -13.79 -21.52
C SER A 174 11.26 -14.52 -20.28
N MET A 175 10.27 -15.39 -20.46
CA MET A 175 9.72 -16.24 -19.40
C MET A 175 10.72 -17.32 -18.98
N GLN A 176 11.04 -17.40 -17.69
CA GLN A 176 12.06 -18.28 -17.10
C GLN A 176 11.45 -19.37 -16.22
N TYR A 177 10.35 -19.06 -15.53
CA TYR A 177 9.53 -20.02 -14.79
C TYR A 177 8.06 -19.64 -14.94
N ASN A 178 7.18 -20.64 -14.99
CA ASN A 178 5.73 -20.48 -14.97
C ASN A 178 5.15 -21.71 -14.24
N GLY A 179 4.30 -21.51 -13.24
CA GLY A 179 3.73 -22.62 -12.47
C GLY A 179 2.75 -22.19 -11.36
N ALA A 180 1.94 -23.13 -10.91
CA ALA A 180 0.96 -22.90 -9.84
C ALA A 180 1.62 -22.60 -8.49
N ALA A 181 1.11 -21.57 -7.80
CA ALA A 181 1.50 -21.20 -6.45
C ALA A 181 0.31 -20.64 -5.66
N MET A 182 0.39 -20.70 -4.32
CA MET A 182 -0.51 -19.97 -3.44
C MET A 182 0.24 -18.80 -2.81
N GLN A 183 -0.23 -17.57 -2.97
CA GLN A 183 0.24 -16.47 -2.13
C GLN A 183 -0.36 -16.63 -0.73
N LEU A 184 0.47 -16.56 0.30
CA LEU A 184 0.04 -16.60 1.70
C LEU A 184 0.07 -15.19 2.30
N THR A 185 -0.99 -14.88 3.02
CA THR A 185 -1.13 -13.71 3.91
C THR A 185 -1.91 -14.15 5.16
N PRO A 186 -1.95 -13.38 6.26
CA PRO A 186 -2.59 -13.81 7.51
C PRO A 186 -4.02 -14.36 7.34
N LEU A 187 -4.21 -15.65 7.63
CA LEU A 187 -5.45 -16.42 7.43
C LEU A 187 -6.01 -16.44 5.98
N VAL A 188 -5.26 -16.02 4.96
CA VAL A 188 -5.72 -16.00 3.56
C VAL A 188 -4.70 -16.72 2.67
N ARG A 189 -5.15 -17.81 2.04
CA ARG A 189 -4.44 -18.55 1.00
C ARG A 189 -5.09 -18.14 -0.34
N GLU A 190 -4.34 -17.55 -1.25
CA GLU A 190 -4.85 -17.12 -2.54
C GLU A 190 -4.12 -17.87 -3.66
N ALA A 191 -4.83 -18.78 -4.33
CA ALA A 191 -4.26 -19.59 -5.41
C ALA A 191 -4.08 -18.76 -6.69
N GLY A 192 -3.08 -19.11 -7.50
CA GLY A 192 -2.78 -18.45 -8.76
C GLY A 192 -1.58 -19.05 -9.50
N CYS A 193 -1.15 -18.33 -10.53
CA CYS A 193 0.00 -18.67 -11.36
C CYS A 193 1.17 -17.71 -11.06
N LEU A 194 2.33 -18.25 -10.70
CA LEU A 194 3.57 -17.51 -10.50
C LEU A 194 4.44 -17.60 -11.77
N ALA A 195 4.71 -16.46 -12.37
CA ALA A 195 5.59 -16.32 -13.52
C ALA A 195 6.85 -15.52 -13.12
N VAL A 196 8.01 -15.96 -13.57
CA VAL A 196 9.31 -15.27 -13.37
C VAL A 196 9.91 -15.01 -14.73
N THR A 197 10.30 -13.77 -15.00
CA THR A 197 10.96 -13.36 -16.24
C THR A 197 12.39 -12.91 -16.01
N SER A 198 13.05 -12.40 -17.06
CA SER A 198 14.37 -11.77 -16.99
C SER A 198 14.43 -10.48 -16.15
N LEU A 199 13.30 -9.82 -15.86
CA LEU A 199 13.25 -8.53 -15.15
C LEU A 199 12.26 -8.48 -13.97
N ARG A 200 11.20 -9.31 -13.97
CA ARG A 200 10.07 -9.18 -13.05
C ARG A 200 9.55 -10.55 -12.60
N ILE A 201 8.93 -10.56 -11.42
CA ILE A 201 8.11 -11.66 -10.89
C ILE A 201 6.65 -11.20 -10.97
N TYR A 202 5.80 -12.05 -11.53
CA TYR A 202 4.38 -11.81 -11.67
C TYR A 202 3.61 -12.88 -10.89
N PHE A 203 2.59 -12.46 -10.14
CA PHE A 203 1.62 -13.38 -9.58
C PHE A 203 0.22 -13.01 -10.06
N GLN A 204 -0.37 -13.90 -10.85
CA GLN A 204 -1.76 -13.80 -11.30
C GLN A 204 -2.63 -14.67 -10.38
N PRO A 205 -3.39 -14.10 -9.43
CA PRO A 205 -4.38 -14.89 -8.69
C PRO A 205 -5.42 -15.46 -9.66
N LEU A 206 -6.04 -16.60 -9.33
CA LEU A 206 -7.12 -17.17 -10.15
C LEU A 206 -8.25 -16.14 -10.34
N HIS A 207 -8.61 -15.43 -9.26
CA HIS A 207 -9.73 -14.51 -9.20
C HIS A 207 -9.26 -13.20 -8.55
N ASN A 208 -9.50 -12.06 -9.19
CA ASN A 208 -8.96 -10.76 -8.75
C ASN A 208 -9.79 -10.10 -7.63
N VAL A 209 -9.87 -10.79 -6.48
CA VAL A 209 -10.70 -10.39 -5.33
C VAL A 209 -10.04 -9.29 -4.50
N THR A 210 -8.73 -9.41 -4.28
CA THR A 210 -7.97 -8.68 -3.26
C THR A 210 -7.14 -7.52 -3.81
N SER A 211 -6.92 -7.48 -5.13
CA SER A 211 -6.11 -6.50 -5.84
C SER A 211 -6.99 -5.72 -6.84
N ASP A 212 -6.59 -4.51 -7.21
CA ASP A 212 -7.22 -3.78 -8.32
C ASP A 212 -6.58 -4.15 -9.67
N SER A 213 -5.29 -4.47 -9.70
CA SER A 213 -4.64 -5.08 -10.86
C SER A 213 -4.89 -6.60 -10.91
N PRO A 214 -5.27 -7.18 -12.07
CA PRO A 214 -5.46 -8.63 -12.23
C PRO A 214 -4.16 -9.44 -12.13
N VAL A 215 -3.00 -8.77 -12.15
CA VAL A 215 -1.68 -9.39 -11.94
C VAL A 215 -0.86 -8.51 -11.00
N ARG A 216 -0.30 -9.10 -9.94
CA ARG A 216 0.69 -8.45 -9.07
C ARG A 216 2.06 -8.50 -9.73
N VAL A 217 2.79 -7.38 -9.71
CA VAL A 217 4.07 -7.24 -10.39
C VAL A 217 5.14 -6.77 -9.41
N PHE A 218 6.22 -7.54 -9.30
CA PHE A 218 7.36 -7.26 -8.43
C PHE A 218 8.62 -7.21 -9.29
N ALA A 219 9.41 -6.13 -9.22
CA ALA A 219 10.63 -6.04 -10.02
C ALA A 219 11.77 -6.83 -9.35
N LEU A 220 12.53 -7.61 -10.13
CA LEU A 220 13.68 -8.36 -9.62
C LEU A 220 14.78 -7.43 -9.09
N SER A 221 14.88 -6.22 -9.65
CA SER A 221 15.79 -5.16 -9.20
C SER A 221 15.66 -4.83 -7.72
N ASP A 222 14.44 -4.92 -7.18
CA ASP A 222 14.12 -4.46 -5.83
C ASP A 222 14.16 -5.59 -4.79
N VAL A 223 14.41 -6.85 -5.20
CA VAL A 223 14.49 -7.98 -4.27
C VAL A 223 15.70 -7.83 -3.35
N ALA A 224 15.42 -7.57 -2.07
CA ALA A 224 16.38 -7.41 -0.98
C ALA A 224 16.96 -8.74 -0.50
N ALA A 225 16.12 -9.77 -0.45
CA ALA A 225 16.46 -11.11 0.02
C ALA A 225 15.43 -12.14 -0.48
N MET A 226 15.85 -13.40 -0.53
CA MET A 226 14.99 -14.56 -0.76
C MET A 226 15.32 -15.63 0.27
N ALA A 227 14.31 -16.24 0.90
CA ALA A 227 14.50 -17.26 1.92
C ALA A 227 13.52 -18.42 1.74
N ARG A 228 14.01 -19.67 1.82
CA ARG A 228 13.17 -20.86 1.93
C ARG A 228 12.43 -20.88 3.26
N ARG A 229 11.16 -21.29 3.22
CA ARG A 229 10.24 -21.35 4.37
C ARG A 229 9.51 -22.67 4.44
N ARG A 230 8.88 -22.93 5.58
CA ARG A 230 7.92 -24.02 5.75
C ARG A 230 6.49 -23.48 5.61
N SER A 231 5.58 -24.27 5.06
CA SER A 231 4.13 -24.05 5.08
C SER A 231 3.50 -25.32 5.64
N SER A 232 2.67 -25.23 6.68
CA SER A 232 2.12 -26.41 7.37
C SER A 232 3.23 -27.39 7.80
N LEU A 233 4.33 -26.88 8.37
CA LEU A 233 5.63 -27.57 8.61
C LEU A 233 6.36 -28.18 7.40
N LYS A 234 5.74 -28.31 6.22
CA LYS A 234 6.32 -28.86 4.98
C LYS A 234 7.27 -27.84 4.31
N PRO A 235 8.40 -28.25 3.68
CA PRO A 235 9.40 -27.33 3.13
C PRO A 235 9.01 -26.68 1.79
N THR A 236 7.74 -26.34 1.59
CA THR A 236 7.20 -25.85 0.30
C THR A 236 7.06 -24.33 0.20
N GLY A 237 7.56 -23.56 1.17
CA GLY A 237 7.46 -22.10 1.19
C GLY A 237 8.68 -21.37 0.61
N LEU A 238 8.44 -20.20 0.02
CA LEU A 238 9.45 -19.24 -0.40
C LEU A 238 8.98 -17.84 0.00
N GLU A 239 9.83 -17.07 0.68
CA GLU A 239 9.55 -15.68 1.06
C GLU A 239 10.54 -14.75 0.36
N LEU A 240 10.01 -13.73 -0.31
CA LEU A 240 10.74 -12.69 -1.03
C LEU A 240 10.59 -11.38 -0.27
N PHE A 241 11.69 -10.67 -0.05
CA PHE A 241 11.73 -9.37 0.61
C PHE A 241 12.15 -8.30 -0.40
N PHE A 242 11.56 -7.11 -0.34
CA PHE A 242 11.74 -6.04 -1.34
C PHE A 242 12.18 -4.73 -0.70
N VAL A 243 13.19 -4.05 -1.24
CA VAL A 243 13.55 -2.70 -0.80
C VAL A 243 12.53 -1.70 -1.32
N ASP A 244 12.17 -0.73 -0.47
CA ASP A 244 11.42 0.43 -0.88
C ASP A 244 12.31 1.38 -1.69
N THR A 245 12.21 1.28 -3.02
CA THR A 245 13.01 2.02 -4.01
C THR A 245 12.21 3.11 -4.73
N ALA A 246 10.91 3.19 -4.45
CA ALA A 246 10.03 4.25 -4.92
C ALA A 246 9.75 5.26 -3.80
N GLY A 247 9.24 6.45 -4.16
CA GLY A 247 8.73 7.39 -3.17
C GLY A 247 7.37 6.95 -2.60
N PRO A 248 6.88 7.57 -1.52
CA PRO A 248 5.65 7.18 -0.81
C PRO A 248 4.33 7.28 -1.61
N SER A 249 4.37 7.67 -2.88
CA SER A 249 3.22 7.64 -3.82
C SER A 249 3.00 6.24 -4.44
N ALA A 250 3.98 5.32 -4.38
CA ALA A 250 3.83 3.99 -4.95
C ALA A 250 2.81 3.15 -4.15
N ALA A 251 1.61 2.98 -4.72
CA ALA A 251 0.49 2.33 -4.05
C ALA A 251 0.78 0.87 -3.61
N ILE A 252 0.86 0.67 -2.29
CA ILE A 252 0.85 -0.63 -1.59
C ILE A 252 1.83 -1.67 -2.19
N ARG A 253 3.14 -1.42 -2.03
CA ARG A 253 4.13 -2.50 -2.10
C ARG A 253 4.25 -3.19 -0.74
N THR A 254 3.92 -4.48 -0.72
CA THR A 254 4.13 -5.36 0.45
C THR A 254 5.64 -5.65 0.59
N PRO A 255 6.32 -5.26 1.70
CA PRO A 255 7.77 -5.36 1.83
C PRO A 255 8.31 -6.80 1.87
N SER A 256 7.46 -7.79 2.15
CA SER A 256 7.70 -9.18 1.76
C SER A 256 6.44 -9.84 1.20
N VAL A 257 6.65 -10.92 0.45
CA VAL A 257 5.59 -11.78 -0.09
C VAL A 257 5.97 -13.23 0.13
N PHE A 258 5.04 -14.03 0.63
CA PHE A 258 5.20 -15.47 0.86
C PHE A 258 4.43 -16.25 -0.21
N PHE A 259 5.09 -17.19 -0.88
CA PHE A 259 4.48 -18.17 -1.78
C PHE A 259 4.65 -19.59 -1.25
N ALA A 260 3.58 -20.38 -1.27
CA ALA A 260 3.59 -21.82 -1.01
C ALA A 260 3.35 -22.60 -2.30
N PHE A 261 4.14 -23.65 -2.52
CA PHE A 261 4.13 -24.46 -3.74
C PHE A 261 3.57 -25.87 -3.51
N ARG A 262 3.20 -26.56 -4.59
CA ARG A 262 2.72 -27.96 -4.57
C ARG A 262 3.78 -28.95 -4.08
N SER A 263 5.06 -28.69 -4.36
CA SER A 263 6.19 -29.50 -3.88
C SER A 263 7.43 -28.65 -3.60
N GLU A 264 8.38 -29.23 -2.86
CA GLU A 264 9.73 -28.65 -2.66
C GLU A 264 10.47 -28.46 -3.99
N LEU A 265 10.30 -29.38 -4.93
CA LEU A 265 10.91 -29.32 -6.25
C LEU A 265 10.33 -28.19 -7.13
N ASP A 266 9.07 -27.81 -6.92
CA ASP A 266 8.48 -26.61 -7.55
C ASP A 266 9.02 -25.33 -6.94
N ARG A 267 9.13 -25.28 -5.60
CA ARG A 267 9.73 -24.18 -4.84
C ARG A 267 11.18 -23.94 -5.26
N ASP A 268 12.01 -24.97 -5.37
CA ASP A 268 13.40 -24.81 -5.79
C ASP A 268 13.54 -24.47 -7.28
N ARG A 269 12.63 -24.92 -8.16
CA ARG A 269 12.59 -24.45 -9.55
C ARG A 269 12.29 -22.95 -9.64
N ALA A 270 11.30 -22.46 -8.89
CA ALA A 270 10.99 -21.03 -8.83
C ALA A 270 12.14 -20.22 -8.22
N ALA A 271 12.68 -20.66 -7.08
CA ALA A 271 13.81 -20.00 -6.41
C ALA A 271 15.08 -19.99 -7.29
N ALA A 272 15.38 -21.08 -7.99
CA ALA A 272 16.51 -21.13 -8.93
C ALA A 272 16.32 -20.19 -10.13
N ALA A 273 15.11 -20.11 -10.69
CA ALA A 273 14.81 -19.19 -11.79
C ALA A 273 15.02 -17.72 -11.37
N ILE A 274 14.53 -17.34 -10.18
CA ILE A 274 14.76 -16.01 -9.58
C ILE A 274 16.26 -15.77 -9.34
N ALA A 275 16.93 -16.70 -8.65
CA ALA A 275 18.34 -16.60 -8.26
C ALA A 275 19.32 -16.50 -9.44
N GLN A 276 18.93 -16.95 -10.63
CA GLN A 276 19.76 -16.93 -11.84
C GLN A 276 19.74 -15.58 -12.58
N GLN A 277 18.75 -14.72 -12.37
CA GLN A 277 18.59 -13.51 -13.19
C GLN A 277 19.65 -12.44 -12.90
N PRO A 278 20.18 -11.76 -13.93
CA PRO A 278 21.17 -10.69 -13.77
C PRO A 278 20.58 -9.40 -13.19
N SER A 279 19.25 -9.24 -13.29
CA SER A 279 18.48 -8.12 -12.75
C SER A 279 18.23 -8.21 -11.24
N LEU A 280 18.47 -9.38 -10.62
CA LEU A 280 18.16 -9.61 -9.20
C LEU A 280 18.93 -8.64 -8.29
N GLY A 281 18.20 -7.90 -7.46
CA GLY A 281 18.78 -6.95 -6.51
C GLY A 281 19.54 -5.79 -7.15
N SER A 282 19.33 -5.46 -8.44
CA SER A 282 20.08 -4.40 -9.11
C SER A 282 19.84 -2.98 -8.57
N SER A 283 18.74 -2.74 -7.83
CA SER A 283 18.51 -1.51 -7.06
C SER A 283 19.33 -1.46 -5.76
N LEU A 284 19.95 -2.57 -5.35
CA LEU A 284 20.79 -2.64 -4.15
C LEU A 284 22.22 -2.16 -4.45
N LEU A 285 22.79 -1.40 -3.54
CA LEU A 285 24.22 -1.03 -3.57
C LEU A 285 25.07 -2.26 -3.19
N GLY A 286 25.30 -3.13 -4.17
CA GLY A 286 25.87 -4.48 -4.03
C GLY A 286 25.19 -5.54 -4.91
N GLY A 287 24.10 -5.21 -5.60
CA GLY A 287 23.49 -6.05 -6.62
C GLY A 287 23.00 -7.42 -6.15
N ARG A 288 23.02 -8.38 -7.08
CA ARG A 288 22.66 -9.79 -6.89
C ARG A 288 23.42 -10.49 -5.76
N ASP A 289 24.70 -10.19 -5.60
CA ASP A 289 25.55 -10.80 -4.56
C ASP A 289 25.09 -10.39 -3.15
N LEU A 290 24.68 -9.12 -3.00
CA LEU A 290 24.08 -8.62 -1.76
C LEU A 290 22.70 -9.23 -1.50
N ALA A 291 21.83 -9.34 -2.51
CA ALA A 291 20.52 -10.01 -2.36
C ALA A 291 20.67 -11.47 -1.93
N SER A 292 21.65 -12.19 -2.51
CA SER A 292 21.99 -13.56 -2.15
C SER A 292 22.53 -13.66 -0.72
N ALA A 293 23.45 -12.77 -0.32
CA ALA A 293 24.00 -12.74 1.03
C ALA A 293 22.94 -12.45 2.11
N CYS A 294 22.00 -11.55 1.83
CA CYS A 294 20.85 -11.30 2.70
C CYS A 294 19.92 -12.52 2.78
N GLY A 295 19.75 -13.28 1.70
CA GLY A 295 19.09 -14.59 1.72
C GLY A 295 19.80 -15.59 2.66
N SER A 296 21.13 -15.74 2.55
CA SER A 296 21.91 -16.65 3.41
C SER A 296 21.85 -16.30 4.91
N ILE A 297 21.66 -15.02 5.26
CA ILE A 297 21.40 -14.59 6.64
C ILE A 297 20.05 -15.14 7.12
N LEU A 298 18.99 -15.02 6.31
CA LEU A 298 17.64 -15.48 6.65
C LEU A 298 17.47 -17.02 6.61
N GLU A 299 18.31 -17.73 5.85
CA GLU A 299 18.33 -19.19 5.81
C GLU A 299 19.18 -19.83 6.94
N ALA A 300 19.81 -19.01 7.79
CA ALA A 300 20.64 -19.42 8.92
C ALA A 300 21.91 -20.21 8.54
N ASP A 301 22.63 -19.78 7.49
CA ASP A 301 23.98 -20.28 7.20
C ASP A 301 24.86 -20.17 8.47
N GLY A 302 25.54 -21.27 8.84
CA GLY A 302 26.33 -21.36 10.07
C GLY A 302 27.44 -20.29 10.18
N GLN A 303 27.99 -19.79 9.07
CA GLN A 303 28.92 -18.66 9.08
C GLN A 303 28.23 -17.35 9.42
N TRP A 304 27.03 -17.11 8.88
CA TRP A 304 26.26 -15.91 9.17
C TRP A 304 25.71 -15.93 10.59
N LEU A 305 25.18 -17.07 11.04
CA LEU A 305 24.71 -17.28 12.41
C LEU A 305 25.80 -16.86 13.42
N GLN A 306 27.01 -17.40 13.30
CA GLN A 306 28.15 -17.04 14.15
C GLN A 306 28.51 -15.54 14.10
N ARG A 307 28.47 -14.91 12.91
CA ARG A 307 28.76 -13.47 12.76
C ARG A 307 27.71 -12.60 13.43
N VAL A 308 26.43 -12.92 13.29
CA VAL A 308 25.32 -12.15 13.88
C VAL A 308 25.29 -12.32 15.39
N THR A 309 25.45 -13.55 15.90
CA THR A 309 25.62 -13.81 17.35
C THR A 309 26.81 -13.03 17.91
N ALA A 310 27.97 -13.08 17.25
CA ALA A 310 29.15 -12.34 17.71
C ALA A 310 28.96 -10.81 17.70
N ALA A 311 28.17 -10.26 16.75
CA ALA A 311 27.84 -8.84 16.71
C ALA A 311 26.89 -8.44 17.86
N TRP A 312 25.87 -9.24 18.15
CA TRP A 312 24.99 -9.06 19.32
C TRP A 312 25.74 -9.16 20.64
N GLN A 313 26.64 -10.15 20.79
CA GLN A 313 27.51 -10.29 21.96
C GLN A 313 28.38 -9.06 22.21
N GLN A 314 28.87 -8.42 21.13
CA GLN A 314 29.67 -7.19 21.16
C GLN A 314 28.83 -5.92 21.36
N GLY A 315 27.51 -6.03 21.56
CA GLY A 315 26.61 -4.87 21.70
C GLY A 315 26.33 -4.10 20.41
N LYS A 316 26.73 -4.63 19.23
CA LYS A 316 26.52 -3.98 17.92
C LYS A 316 25.10 -4.17 17.36
N LEU A 317 24.35 -5.13 17.91
CA LEU A 317 22.94 -5.37 17.63
C LEU A 317 22.16 -5.35 18.93
N SER A 318 20.94 -4.80 18.91
CA SER A 318 20.06 -4.78 20.09
C SER A 318 19.46 -6.16 20.37
N ASN A 319 18.92 -6.37 21.56
CA ASN A 319 18.22 -7.61 21.92
C ASN A 319 16.97 -7.82 21.05
N LEU A 320 16.25 -6.74 20.70
CA LEU A 320 15.14 -6.78 19.73
C LEU A 320 15.59 -7.26 18.35
N ASP A 321 16.65 -6.65 17.80
CA ASP A 321 17.15 -7.00 16.47
C ASP A 321 17.62 -8.47 16.42
N TYR A 322 18.30 -8.92 17.49
CA TYR A 322 18.78 -10.29 17.58
C TYR A 322 17.66 -11.33 17.76
N LEU A 323 16.62 -11.02 18.55
CA LEU A 323 15.43 -11.88 18.67
C LEU A 323 14.63 -11.94 17.35
N LEU A 324 14.48 -10.82 16.65
CA LEU A 324 13.84 -10.79 15.34
C LEU A 324 14.65 -11.61 14.31
N PHE A 325 15.98 -11.50 14.34
CA PHE A 325 16.87 -12.34 13.55
C PHE A 325 16.67 -13.84 13.86
N CYS A 326 16.72 -14.26 15.12
CA CYS A 326 16.50 -15.66 15.50
C CYS A 326 15.14 -16.19 15.03
N ASN A 327 14.08 -15.37 15.08
CA ASN A 327 12.77 -15.72 14.54
C ASN A 327 12.80 -15.96 13.02
N LEU A 328 13.29 -15.00 12.23
CA LEU A 328 13.32 -15.11 10.77
C LEU A 328 14.30 -16.22 10.30
N ALA A 329 15.41 -16.41 11.00
CA ALA A 329 16.37 -17.50 10.79
C ALA A 329 15.78 -18.87 11.13
N ALA A 330 14.88 -18.95 12.12
CA ALA A 330 14.10 -20.15 12.44
C ALA A 330 12.90 -20.37 11.51
N GLY A 331 12.75 -19.57 10.44
CA GLY A 331 11.71 -19.71 9.41
C GLY A 331 10.37 -19.07 9.76
N ARG A 332 10.28 -18.26 10.82
CA ARG A 332 9.06 -17.52 11.17
C ARG A 332 8.82 -16.35 10.20
N SER A 333 7.55 -15.97 10.03
CA SER A 333 7.13 -14.91 9.09
C SER A 333 5.90 -14.18 9.61
N PHE A 334 5.74 -12.92 9.20
CA PHE A 334 4.55 -12.10 9.45
C PHE A 334 3.44 -12.30 8.39
N ASN A 335 3.67 -13.16 7.39
CA ASN A 335 2.67 -13.54 6.39
C ASN A 335 1.85 -14.77 6.83
N ASP A 336 2.23 -15.45 7.92
CA ASP A 336 1.63 -16.70 8.40
C ASP A 336 1.45 -16.65 9.92
N LEU A 337 0.19 -16.63 10.40
CA LEU A 337 -0.11 -16.60 11.84
C LEU A 337 0.30 -17.89 12.57
N THR A 338 0.40 -19.02 11.88
CA THR A 338 0.82 -20.30 12.48
C THR A 338 2.30 -20.29 12.86
N GLN A 339 3.08 -19.41 12.23
CA GLN A 339 4.52 -19.21 12.39
C GLN A 339 4.89 -17.74 12.69
N TRP A 340 4.01 -16.99 13.37
CA TRP A 340 4.28 -15.60 13.77
C TRP A 340 5.50 -15.48 14.71
N PRO A 341 6.34 -14.44 14.60
CA PRO A 341 7.49 -14.26 15.50
C PRO A 341 7.12 -14.24 16.99
N VAL A 342 7.98 -14.84 17.81
CA VAL A 342 7.78 -15.05 19.26
C VAL A 342 8.83 -14.30 20.06
N PHE A 343 8.41 -13.65 21.13
CA PHE A 343 9.24 -12.86 22.05
C PHE A 343 8.97 -13.27 23.50
N PRO A 344 9.97 -13.20 24.40
CA PRO A 344 9.77 -13.54 25.81
C PRO A 344 8.87 -12.52 26.53
N TRP A 345 8.08 -12.99 27.49
CA TRP A 345 7.72 -12.13 28.63
C TRP A 345 8.99 -11.67 29.35
N ILE A 346 9.16 -10.35 29.51
CA ILE A 346 10.35 -9.76 30.16
C ILE A 346 10.09 -9.37 31.61
N LEU A 347 9.02 -8.62 31.87
CA LEU A 347 8.63 -8.17 33.21
C LEU A 347 7.72 -9.20 33.89
N ALA A 348 7.75 -9.22 35.22
CA ALA A 348 6.86 -10.00 36.07
C ALA A 348 5.93 -9.14 36.93
N ASP A 349 6.27 -7.86 37.17
CA ASP A 349 5.44 -6.94 37.95
C ASP A 349 4.51 -6.07 37.08
N TYR A 350 3.24 -6.48 37.05
CA TYR A 350 2.13 -5.73 36.45
C TYR A 350 1.14 -5.21 37.51
N THR A 351 1.61 -5.09 38.76
CA THR A 351 0.79 -4.79 39.95
C THR A 351 1.16 -3.48 40.64
N SER A 352 2.45 -3.12 40.67
CA SER A 352 2.92 -1.91 41.34
C SER A 352 2.53 -0.61 40.62
N THR A 353 2.45 0.47 41.39
CA THR A 353 2.25 1.85 40.88
C THR A 353 3.54 2.50 40.38
N LYS A 354 4.69 1.88 40.60
CA LYS A 354 6.02 2.26 40.09
C LYS A 354 6.81 0.98 39.80
N LEU A 355 7.57 0.98 38.71
CA LEU A 355 8.42 -0.13 38.29
C LEU A 355 9.89 0.22 38.54
N ASP A 356 10.67 -0.68 39.11
CA ASP A 356 12.11 -0.50 39.31
C ASP A 356 12.91 -1.54 38.52
N LEU A 357 13.42 -1.12 37.35
CA LEU A 357 14.23 -1.95 36.45
C LEU A 357 15.63 -2.29 37.01
N SER A 358 15.98 -1.86 38.22
CA SER A 358 17.20 -2.30 38.92
C SER A 358 16.99 -3.57 39.77
N MET A 359 15.74 -3.93 40.11
CA MET A 359 15.45 -5.09 40.96
C MET A 359 15.27 -6.38 40.13
N PRO A 360 16.01 -7.46 40.42
CA PRO A 360 15.85 -8.75 39.72
C PRO A 360 14.43 -9.32 39.79
N GLU A 361 13.73 -9.11 40.92
CA GLU A 361 12.35 -9.60 41.17
C GLU A 361 11.30 -8.97 40.24
N THR A 362 11.63 -7.86 39.59
CA THR A 362 10.76 -7.18 38.60
C THR A 362 10.75 -7.92 37.25
N TYR A 363 11.71 -8.80 37.00
CA TYR A 363 11.87 -9.54 35.75
C TYR A 363 11.41 -11.00 35.87
N ARG A 364 11.04 -11.59 34.73
CA ARG A 364 10.86 -13.04 34.61
C ARG A 364 12.20 -13.76 34.64
N ASP A 365 12.20 -14.96 35.24
CA ASP A 365 13.23 -15.96 35.02
C ASP A 365 13.22 -16.45 33.55
N LEU A 366 14.18 -15.94 32.76
CA LEU A 366 14.36 -16.28 31.35
C LEU A 366 15.00 -17.66 31.13
N SER A 367 15.42 -18.36 32.18
CA SER A 367 15.96 -19.71 32.07
C SER A 367 14.90 -20.81 32.02
N LYS A 368 13.64 -20.45 32.27
CA LYS A 368 12.48 -21.35 32.34
C LYS A 368 11.42 -21.01 31.28
N PRO A 369 10.74 -22.01 30.69
CA PRO A 369 9.53 -21.80 29.90
C PRO A 369 8.37 -21.32 30.80
N VAL A 370 7.36 -20.70 30.18
CA VAL A 370 6.19 -20.11 30.88
C VAL A 370 5.57 -21.09 31.88
N GLY A 371 5.36 -22.34 31.47
CA GLY A 371 4.76 -23.39 32.31
C GLY A 371 5.49 -23.59 33.65
N ALA A 372 6.82 -23.56 33.62
CA ALA A 372 7.72 -23.84 34.75
C ALA A 372 7.96 -22.65 35.70
N LEU A 373 7.39 -21.47 35.43
CA LEU A 373 7.52 -20.30 36.32
C LEU A 373 6.82 -20.47 37.68
N ASN A 374 5.83 -21.36 37.77
CA ASN A 374 5.06 -21.65 38.98
C ASN A 374 5.28 -23.11 39.38
N GLU A 375 6.02 -23.35 40.47
CA GLU A 375 6.38 -24.69 40.91
C GLU A 375 5.19 -25.62 41.18
N ALA A 376 4.08 -25.08 41.70
CA ALA A 376 2.90 -25.89 42.01
C ALA A 376 2.21 -26.37 40.73
N ARG A 377 2.15 -25.49 39.71
CA ARG A 377 1.64 -25.84 38.37
C ARG A 377 2.60 -26.79 37.63
N LEU A 378 3.91 -26.58 37.78
CA LEU A 378 4.94 -27.40 37.15
C LEU A 378 4.85 -28.88 37.56
N ARG A 379 4.60 -29.15 38.85
CA ARG A 379 4.44 -30.53 39.35
C ARG A 379 3.31 -31.27 38.61
N LEU A 380 2.17 -30.61 38.37
CA LEU A 380 1.05 -31.18 37.60
C LEU A 380 1.43 -31.51 36.14
N PHE A 381 2.25 -30.67 35.50
CA PHE A 381 2.76 -30.95 34.15
C PHE A 381 3.74 -32.13 34.13
N GLN A 382 4.63 -32.22 35.12
CA GLN A 382 5.57 -33.33 35.25
C GLN A 382 4.89 -34.65 35.66
N GLU A 383 3.84 -34.61 36.48
CA GLU A 383 3.01 -35.75 36.86
C GLU A 383 2.31 -36.30 35.61
N ARG A 384 1.57 -35.45 34.88
CA ARG A 384 0.95 -35.83 33.59
C ARG A 384 1.95 -36.41 32.59
N PHE A 385 3.14 -35.83 32.47
CA PHE A 385 4.19 -36.30 31.56
C PHE A 385 4.72 -37.71 31.92
N ARG A 386 4.73 -38.07 33.21
CA ARG A 386 5.12 -39.40 33.71
C ARG A 386 3.99 -40.44 33.60
N GLU A 387 2.73 -40.00 33.66
CA GLU A 387 1.53 -40.85 33.58
C GLU A 387 1.11 -41.17 32.14
N MET A 388 1.57 -40.40 31.15
CA MET A 388 1.32 -40.66 29.73
C MET A 388 1.92 -42.02 29.28
N PRO A 389 1.18 -42.83 28.49
CA PRO A 389 1.69 -44.10 27.95
C PRO A 389 2.98 -43.92 27.15
N GLN A 390 3.89 -44.89 27.26
CA GLN A 390 5.15 -44.94 26.51
C GLN A 390 5.30 -46.32 25.87
N GLY A 391 5.44 -46.38 24.55
CA GLY A 391 5.55 -47.62 23.79
C GLY A 391 5.52 -47.40 22.28
N GLU A 392 5.83 -48.44 21.50
CA GLU A 392 5.74 -48.38 20.04
C GLU A 392 4.29 -48.19 19.58
N GLY A 393 4.06 -47.26 18.65
CA GLY A 393 2.73 -46.94 18.12
C GLY A 393 1.87 -46.04 19.02
N MET A 394 2.42 -45.48 20.11
CA MET A 394 1.77 -44.47 20.96
C MET A 394 2.37 -43.07 20.72
N ASP A 395 1.57 -42.03 20.91
CA ASP A 395 2.03 -40.64 20.82
C ASP A 395 3.08 -40.32 21.90
N ALA A 396 4.08 -39.53 21.55
CA ALA A 396 5.17 -39.20 22.46
C ALA A 396 4.68 -38.29 23.61
N PRO A 397 5.09 -38.57 24.88
CA PRO A 397 4.62 -37.82 26.04
C PRO A 397 5.03 -36.35 26.00
N PHE A 398 4.18 -35.47 26.52
CA PHE A 398 4.39 -34.02 26.48
C PHE A 398 3.96 -33.33 27.78
N MET A 399 4.67 -32.26 28.16
CA MET A 399 4.30 -31.43 29.30
C MET A 399 3.20 -30.43 28.92
N TYR A 400 3.23 -29.91 27.69
CA TYR A 400 2.31 -28.87 27.21
C TYR A 400 1.52 -29.28 25.97
N GLY A 401 0.19 -29.45 26.14
CA GLY A 401 -0.74 -29.67 25.02
C GLY A 401 -1.12 -28.39 24.26
N SER A 402 -0.76 -27.23 24.81
CA SER A 402 -0.93 -25.90 24.18
C SER A 402 0.46 -25.34 23.85
N HIS A 403 0.66 -24.85 22.63
CA HIS A 403 1.92 -24.24 22.20
C HIS A 403 1.98 -22.75 22.58
N TYR A 404 3.15 -22.21 22.88
CA TYR A 404 3.31 -20.79 23.28
C TYR A 404 2.96 -19.76 22.19
N SER A 405 2.72 -20.21 20.95
CA SER A 405 2.43 -19.39 19.77
C SER A 405 1.50 -20.13 18.81
N CYS A 406 0.25 -19.69 18.70
CA CYS A 406 -0.73 -20.17 17.72
C CYS A 406 -1.55 -18.99 17.16
N PRO A 407 -2.29 -19.15 16.04
CA PRO A 407 -3.09 -18.07 15.47
C PRO A 407 -4.07 -17.44 16.48
N GLY A 408 -4.68 -18.25 17.34
CA GLY A 408 -5.57 -17.79 18.41
C GLY A 408 -4.88 -16.87 19.43
N TYR A 409 -3.63 -17.14 19.81
CA TYR A 409 -2.88 -16.28 20.73
C TYR A 409 -2.39 -14.99 20.06
N VAL A 410 -1.99 -15.04 18.78
CA VAL A 410 -1.63 -13.83 18.02
C VAL A 410 -2.85 -12.92 17.84
N MET A 411 -4.02 -13.48 17.54
CA MET A 411 -5.28 -12.73 17.42
C MET A 411 -5.87 -12.30 18.77
N PHE A 412 -5.60 -13.01 19.87
CA PHE A 412 -5.88 -12.53 21.23
C PHE A 412 -5.16 -11.21 21.51
N TRP A 413 -3.87 -11.10 21.16
CA TRP A 413 -3.12 -9.85 21.29
C TRP A 413 -3.60 -8.77 20.30
N LEU A 414 -3.79 -9.13 19.02
CA LEU A 414 -4.04 -8.18 17.92
C LEU A 414 -5.53 -7.88 17.64
N VAL A 415 -6.47 -8.32 18.48
CA VAL A 415 -7.93 -8.13 18.32
C VAL A 415 -8.35 -6.71 17.92
N ARG A 416 -7.68 -5.68 18.45
CA ARG A 416 -7.97 -4.25 18.16
C ARG A 416 -7.31 -3.74 16.87
N ALA A 417 -6.20 -4.34 16.44
CA ALA A 417 -5.45 -3.95 15.25
C ALA A 417 -5.84 -4.75 13.99
N ALA A 418 -6.47 -5.92 14.16
CA ALA A 418 -6.82 -6.84 13.08
C ALA A 418 -8.22 -7.49 13.26
N PRO A 419 -9.30 -6.74 13.57
CA PRO A 419 -10.60 -7.30 13.95
C PRO A 419 -11.19 -8.28 12.92
N GLY A 420 -11.07 -7.99 11.62
CA GLY A 420 -11.51 -8.91 10.55
C GLY A 420 -10.83 -10.29 10.55
N HIS A 421 -9.61 -10.41 11.09
CA HIS A 421 -8.90 -11.69 11.20
C HIS A 421 -9.41 -12.52 12.38
N LEU A 422 -9.67 -11.89 13.53
CA LEU A 422 -10.35 -12.56 14.64
C LEU A 422 -11.78 -12.97 14.25
N LEU A 423 -12.51 -12.10 13.54
CA LEU A 423 -13.84 -12.44 13.01
C LEU A 423 -13.80 -13.66 12.09
N ARG A 424 -12.78 -13.84 11.24
CA ARG A 424 -12.60 -15.08 10.48
C ARG A 424 -12.38 -16.28 11.40
N LEU A 425 -11.39 -16.19 12.30
CA LEU A 425 -10.96 -17.29 13.17
C LEU A 425 -12.07 -17.76 14.13
N GLN A 426 -12.95 -16.86 14.56
CA GLN A 426 -14.07 -17.13 15.49
C GLN A 426 -15.43 -17.23 14.78
N GLY A 427 -15.45 -17.67 13.51
CA GLY A 427 -16.69 -18.01 12.80
C GLY A 427 -17.68 -16.84 12.67
N GLY A 428 -17.18 -15.64 12.40
CA GLY A 428 -17.94 -14.41 12.27
C GLY A 428 -18.24 -13.69 13.58
N ARG A 429 -17.54 -13.97 14.68
CA ARG A 429 -17.81 -13.40 16.01
C ARG A 429 -16.54 -12.88 16.67
N PHE A 430 -16.68 -12.04 17.68
CA PHE A 430 -15.62 -11.87 18.67
C PHE A 430 -15.74 -12.96 19.73
N ASP A 431 -14.64 -13.26 20.43
CA ASP A 431 -14.66 -14.24 21.53
C ASP A 431 -15.47 -13.71 22.74
N ALA A 432 -15.72 -14.55 23.73
CA ALA A 432 -16.40 -14.15 24.96
C ALA A 432 -15.67 -12.98 25.65
N PRO A 433 -16.36 -11.93 26.12
CA PRO A 433 -15.72 -10.75 26.73
C PRO A 433 -14.78 -11.05 27.91
N ASP A 434 -15.05 -12.13 28.67
CA ASP A 434 -14.19 -12.57 29.77
C ASP A 434 -12.94 -13.36 29.35
N ARG A 435 -12.87 -13.79 28.07
CA ARG A 435 -11.68 -14.43 27.46
C ARG A 435 -10.87 -13.50 26.57
N MET A 436 -11.43 -12.37 26.13
CA MET A 436 -10.70 -11.43 25.30
C MET A 436 -9.62 -10.66 26.08
N PHE A 437 -8.54 -10.32 25.39
CA PHE A 437 -7.45 -9.52 25.93
C PHE A 437 -7.96 -8.13 26.37
N CYS A 438 -8.10 -7.95 27.68
CA CYS A 438 -8.60 -6.71 28.29
C CYS A 438 -7.66 -6.10 29.34
N SER A 439 -6.67 -6.84 29.85
CA SER A 439 -5.73 -6.36 30.87
C SER A 439 -4.37 -7.03 30.71
N ILE A 440 -3.28 -6.25 30.79
CA ILE A 440 -1.91 -6.79 30.81
C ILE A 440 -1.72 -7.69 32.03
N ARG A 441 -2.22 -7.25 33.19
CA ARG A 441 -2.10 -7.97 34.45
C ARG A 441 -2.86 -9.29 34.41
N GLU A 442 -4.13 -9.30 33.97
CA GLU A 442 -4.90 -10.55 33.90
C GLU A 442 -4.28 -11.53 32.88
N ALA A 443 -3.68 -11.03 31.80
CA ALA A 443 -2.95 -11.87 30.85
C ALA A 443 -1.68 -12.50 31.47
N TRP A 444 -0.98 -11.80 32.36
CA TRP A 444 0.15 -12.32 33.13
C TRP A 444 -0.28 -13.32 34.24
N ASP A 445 -1.30 -12.95 35.01
CA ASP A 445 -1.88 -13.79 36.07
C ASP A 445 -2.44 -15.10 35.47
N SER A 446 -2.92 -15.08 34.21
CA SER A 446 -3.32 -16.27 33.44
C SER A 446 -2.13 -17.15 33.03
N VAL A 447 -1.07 -16.61 32.42
CA VAL A 447 0.12 -17.41 32.01
C VAL A 447 0.91 -17.98 33.17
N THR A 448 0.70 -17.50 34.39
CA THR A 448 1.37 -18.01 35.61
C THR A 448 0.49 -18.96 36.44
N SER A 449 -0.84 -18.98 36.25
CA SER A 449 -1.76 -19.83 37.02
C SER A 449 -2.46 -20.93 36.22
N SER A 450 -2.86 -20.70 34.97
CA SER A 450 -3.67 -21.64 34.18
C SER A 450 -2.83 -22.80 33.62
N THR A 451 -3.37 -24.02 33.61
CA THR A 451 -2.72 -25.21 33.02
C THR A 451 -2.88 -25.30 31.49
N ALA A 452 -3.70 -24.42 30.88
CA ALA A 452 -3.97 -24.38 29.45
C ALA A 452 -3.48 -23.07 28.78
N ASP A 453 -2.73 -22.24 29.51
CA ASP A 453 -2.18 -20.97 29.02
C ASP A 453 -0.67 -20.89 29.31
N VAL A 454 0.11 -21.05 28.24
CA VAL A 454 1.58 -20.96 28.26
C VAL A 454 2.09 -19.97 27.19
N LYS A 455 1.25 -19.02 26.78
CA LYS A 455 1.57 -18.10 25.67
C LYS A 455 2.72 -17.16 26.00
N GLU A 456 3.64 -17.01 25.05
CA GLU A 456 4.69 -15.98 25.07
C GLU A 456 4.17 -14.68 24.42
N LEU A 457 5.01 -13.65 24.37
CA LEU A 457 4.69 -12.37 23.73
C LEU A 457 5.00 -12.40 22.22
N ILE A 458 4.56 -11.33 21.54
CA ILE A 458 4.82 -11.03 20.14
C ILE A 458 5.67 -9.74 20.03
N PRO A 459 6.42 -9.50 18.93
CA PRO A 459 7.33 -8.35 18.79
C PRO A 459 6.73 -6.99 19.15
N GLU A 460 5.43 -6.82 18.89
CA GLU A 460 4.61 -5.63 19.06
C GLU A 460 4.70 -5.02 20.47
N PHE A 461 4.91 -5.84 21.51
CA PHE A 461 5.14 -5.40 22.89
C PHE A 461 6.45 -4.61 23.08
N PHE A 462 7.31 -4.55 22.07
CA PHE A 462 8.62 -3.91 22.08
C PHE A 462 8.82 -2.92 20.91
N LEU A 463 7.74 -2.55 20.21
CA LEU A 463 7.74 -1.59 19.10
C LEU A 463 7.25 -0.19 19.55
N SER A 464 7.26 0.77 18.62
CA SER A 464 6.85 2.16 18.86
C SER A 464 5.32 2.39 18.80
N ASP A 465 4.58 1.51 18.12
CA ASP A 465 3.15 1.67 17.83
C ASP A 465 2.29 0.94 18.87
N ALA A 466 1.42 1.67 19.56
CA ALA A 466 0.57 1.16 20.63
C ALA A 466 -0.90 0.95 20.23
N SER A 467 -1.23 1.06 18.94
CA SER A 467 -2.60 0.93 18.43
C SER A 467 -3.29 -0.37 18.83
N PHE A 468 -2.58 -1.51 18.89
CA PHE A 468 -3.14 -2.80 19.31
C PHE A 468 -3.65 -2.83 20.78
N LEU A 469 -3.26 -1.86 21.61
CA LEU A 469 -3.73 -1.69 22.98
C LEU A 469 -4.98 -0.80 23.08
N MET A 470 -5.41 -0.14 21.99
CA MET A 470 -6.45 0.89 21.98
C MET A 470 -7.60 0.52 21.03
N ASN A 471 -8.85 0.73 21.45
CA ASN A 471 -10.05 0.41 20.66
C ASN A 471 -10.42 1.57 19.71
N LEU A 472 -9.50 1.92 18.81
CA LEU A 472 -9.59 3.08 17.93
C LEU A 472 -10.78 3.03 16.96
N ASP A 473 -11.11 1.85 16.41
CA ASP A 473 -12.28 1.65 15.55
C ASP A 473 -13.60 1.44 16.33
N HIS A 474 -13.60 1.68 17.64
CA HIS A 474 -14.77 1.58 18.54
C HIS A 474 -15.51 0.23 18.45
N LEU A 475 -14.74 -0.86 18.35
CA LEU A 475 -15.23 -2.23 18.19
C LEU A 475 -16.16 -2.64 19.33
N ALA A 476 -17.25 -3.33 18.99
CA ALA A 476 -18.25 -3.82 19.93
C ALA A 476 -17.80 -5.10 20.67
N LEU A 477 -16.73 -5.00 21.47
CA LEU A 477 -16.12 -6.10 22.22
C LEU A 477 -16.94 -6.57 23.45
N GLY A 478 -18.16 -6.04 23.62
CA GLY A 478 -19.13 -6.54 24.61
C GLY A 478 -18.81 -6.19 26.07
N LYS A 479 -19.40 -6.98 26.97
CA LYS A 479 -19.44 -6.73 28.42
C LYS A 479 -19.10 -8.00 29.20
N ARG A 480 -18.16 -7.91 30.13
CA ARG A 480 -17.71 -8.97 31.04
C ARG A 480 -18.76 -9.32 32.08
N GLN A 481 -18.64 -10.50 32.70
CA GLN A 481 -19.52 -10.93 33.80
C GLN A 481 -19.51 -9.98 35.01
N ASN A 482 -18.37 -9.34 35.29
CA ASN A 482 -18.24 -8.30 36.32
C ASN A 482 -18.92 -6.95 35.95
N GLY A 483 -19.57 -6.87 34.79
CA GLY A 483 -20.28 -5.69 34.31
C GLY A 483 -19.40 -4.65 33.60
N LYS A 484 -18.08 -4.86 33.48
CA LYS A 484 -17.17 -3.96 32.78
C LYS A 484 -17.28 -4.14 31.26
N LEU A 485 -17.25 -3.05 30.50
CA LEU A 485 -17.15 -3.09 29.04
C LEU A 485 -15.70 -3.40 28.63
N VAL A 486 -15.52 -4.19 27.56
CA VAL A 486 -14.20 -4.38 26.96
C VAL A 486 -13.94 -3.23 25.99
N GLY A 487 -12.90 -2.44 26.26
CA GLY A 487 -12.50 -1.26 25.47
C GLY A 487 -11.01 -1.29 25.18
N ASP A 488 -10.30 -0.22 25.54
CA ASP A 488 -8.83 -0.21 25.61
C ASP A 488 -8.30 -1.28 26.58
N VAL A 489 -7.03 -1.64 26.44
CA VAL A 489 -6.36 -2.59 27.34
C VAL A 489 -5.99 -1.89 28.65
N GLU A 490 -6.34 -2.52 29.77
CA GLU A 490 -5.96 -2.06 31.11
C GLU A 490 -4.46 -2.28 31.33
N LEU A 491 -3.75 -1.16 31.49
CA LEU A 491 -2.30 -1.12 31.71
C LEU A 491 -1.96 -1.20 33.21
N PRO A 492 -0.72 -1.60 33.56
CA PRO A 492 -0.26 -1.60 34.96
C PRO A 492 -0.25 -0.19 35.57
N GLY A 493 -0.32 -0.10 36.91
CA GLY A 493 -0.34 1.18 37.63
C GLY A 493 0.91 2.06 37.44
N TRP A 494 2.01 1.49 36.94
CA TRP A 494 3.24 2.22 36.57
C TRP A 494 3.24 2.80 35.15
N ALA A 495 2.27 2.43 34.31
CA ALA A 495 2.20 2.84 32.91
C ALA A 495 1.32 4.09 32.71
N GLN A 496 1.93 5.22 32.41
CA GLN A 496 1.21 6.51 32.23
C GLN A 496 0.41 6.58 30.92
N SER A 497 0.78 5.78 29.91
CA SER A 497 0.11 5.70 28.61
C SER A 497 0.51 4.41 27.88
N PRO A 498 -0.22 4.00 26.82
CA PRO A 498 0.18 2.87 25.97
C PRO A 498 1.58 3.02 25.37
N ALA A 499 1.97 4.24 24.99
CA ALA A 499 3.33 4.52 24.50
C ALA A 499 4.40 4.38 25.61
N HIS A 500 4.12 4.88 26.83
CA HIS A 500 5.01 4.72 27.97
C HIS A 500 5.18 3.24 28.37
N PHE A 501 4.10 2.44 28.27
CA PHE A 501 4.13 0.99 28.49
C PHE A 501 5.12 0.30 27.54
N LEU A 502 5.00 0.53 26.23
CA LEU A 502 5.91 -0.05 25.24
C LEU A 502 7.35 0.46 25.35
N GLN A 503 7.55 1.75 25.64
CA GLN A 503 8.88 2.31 25.93
C GLN A 503 9.53 1.64 27.16
N THR A 504 8.74 1.33 28.20
CA THR A 504 9.22 0.62 29.39
C THR A 504 9.57 -0.83 29.07
N HIS A 505 8.74 -1.54 28.28
CA HIS A 505 9.06 -2.89 27.80
C HIS A 505 10.32 -2.91 26.92
N ARG A 506 10.49 -1.94 26.01
CA ARG A 506 11.69 -1.76 25.17
C ARG A 506 12.93 -1.55 26.03
N ALA A 507 12.85 -0.68 27.04
CA ALA A 507 13.94 -0.40 27.97
C ALA A 507 14.29 -1.62 28.85
N ALA A 508 13.28 -2.37 29.31
CA ALA A 508 13.48 -3.61 30.04
C ALA A 508 14.17 -4.69 29.17
N LEU A 509 13.75 -4.84 27.91
CA LEU A 509 14.32 -5.79 26.94
C LEU A 509 15.80 -5.49 26.62
N GLU A 510 16.20 -4.23 26.45
CA GLU A 510 17.62 -3.88 26.26
C GLU A 510 18.41 -3.80 27.57
N GLY A 511 17.73 -3.87 28.72
CA GLY A 511 18.34 -3.69 30.03
C GLY A 511 19.43 -4.71 30.36
N PRO A 512 20.26 -4.45 31.39
CA PRO A 512 21.40 -5.31 31.73
C PRO A 512 20.97 -6.71 32.17
N PHE A 513 19.88 -6.82 32.95
CA PHE A 513 19.35 -8.10 33.42
C PHE A 513 18.96 -9.02 32.25
N VAL A 514 18.22 -8.50 31.28
CA VAL A 514 17.83 -9.28 30.09
C VAL A 514 19.04 -9.56 29.22
N SER A 515 19.90 -8.57 28.98
CA SER A 515 21.15 -8.74 28.22
C SER A 515 22.04 -9.88 28.76
N ALA A 516 22.12 -10.05 30.09
CA ALA A 516 22.83 -11.16 30.69
C ALA A 516 22.13 -12.52 30.49
N ASN A 517 20.80 -12.58 30.67
CA ASN A 517 20.06 -13.85 30.78
C ASN A 517 19.36 -14.34 29.50
N LEU A 518 19.19 -13.49 28.47
CA LEU A 518 18.37 -13.78 27.29
C LEU A 518 18.81 -15.03 26.50
N HIS A 519 20.10 -15.36 26.54
CA HIS A 519 20.64 -16.56 25.89
C HIS A 519 19.98 -17.86 26.38
N HIS A 520 19.57 -17.93 27.66
CA HIS A 520 18.86 -19.10 28.20
C HIS A 520 17.44 -19.26 27.65
N TRP A 521 16.76 -18.16 27.28
CA TRP A 521 15.44 -18.24 26.63
C TRP A 521 15.60 -18.65 25.15
N ILE A 522 16.68 -18.18 24.50
CA ILE A 522 17.03 -18.61 23.14
C ILE A 522 17.35 -20.12 23.12
N ASP A 523 18.00 -20.66 24.16
CA ASP A 523 18.20 -22.11 24.31
C ASP A 523 16.89 -22.91 24.32
N LEU A 524 15.82 -22.40 24.96
CA LEU A 524 14.50 -23.05 25.03
C LEU A 524 13.75 -23.02 23.70
N ILE A 525 13.75 -21.87 23.01
CA ILE A 525 12.87 -21.64 21.85
C ILE A 525 13.55 -21.96 20.52
N PHE A 526 14.85 -21.69 20.38
CA PHE A 526 15.61 -21.83 19.13
C PHE A 526 16.84 -22.75 19.25
N GLY A 527 17.25 -23.08 20.48
CA GLY A 527 18.50 -23.74 20.80
C GLY A 527 18.34 -25.18 21.30
N TYR A 528 19.37 -25.65 22.02
CA TYR A 528 19.53 -27.08 22.33
C TYR A 528 18.49 -27.65 23.30
N LYS A 529 17.79 -26.80 24.07
CA LYS A 529 16.72 -27.21 25.00
C LYS A 529 15.33 -27.28 24.36
N GLN A 530 15.21 -27.06 23.04
CA GLN A 530 13.91 -27.14 22.34
C GLN A 530 13.39 -28.59 22.24
N GLN A 531 14.29 -29.57 22.15
CA GLN A 531 13.99 -30.98 21.88
C GLN A 531 14.98 -31.92 22.60
N GLY A 532 14.64 -33.21 22.71
CA GLY A 532 15.50 -34.24 23.33
C GLY A 532 15.58 -34.15 24.86
N GLU A 533 16.55 -34.87 25.45
CA GLU A 533 16.72 -34.96 26.92
C GLU A 533 16.88 -33.57 27.57
N ALA A 534 17.64 -32.66 26.95
CA ALA A 534 17.82 -31.28 27.40
C ALA A 534 16.51 -30.45 27.41
N SER A 535 15.47 -30.88 26.70
CA SER A 535 14.13 -30.30 26.79
C SER A 535 13.32 -30.88 27.94
N VAL A 536 13.54 -32.14 28.31
CA VAL A 536 12.93 -32.78 29.48
C VAL A 536 13.53 -32.21 30.77
N GLU A 537 14.87 -32.07 30.82
CA GLU A 537 15.60 -31.43 31.92
C GLU A 537 15.25 -29.95 32.13
N ALA A 538 14.76 -29.27 31.09
CA ALA A 538 14.39 -27.86 31.11
C ALA A 538 12.87 -27.64 31.22
N ASP A 539 12.10 -28.69 31.48
CA ASP A 539 10.62 -28.68 31.56
C ASP A 539 9.94 -28.03 30.33
N ASN A 540 10.45 -28.30 29.12
CA ASN A 540 10.16 -27.56 27.89
C ASN A 540 9.47 -28.39 26.78
N VAL A 541 8.86 -29.54 27.12
CA VAL A 541 8.34 -30.50 26.13
C VAL A 541 6.91 -30.18 25.67
N PHE A 542 6.74 -29.81 24.41
CA PHE A 542 5.43 -29.55 23.78
C PHE A 542 4.85 -30.79 23.10
N HIS A 543 3.58 -30.72 22.70
CA HIS A 543 2.90 -31.77 21.94
C HIS A 543 3.67 -32.13 20.66
N HIS A 544 3.97 -33.41 20.43
CA HIS A 544 4.81 -33.91 19.33
C HIS A 544 4.45 -33.35 17.94
N ALA A 545 3.15 -33.25 17.61
CA ALA A 545 2.66 -32.66 16.35
C ALA A 545 3.10 -31.20 16.08
N THR A 546 3.50 -30.43 17.11
CA THR A 546 4.01 -29.05 16.93
C THR A 546 5.43 -29.03 16.33
N TYR A 547 6.15 -30.15 16.40
CA TYR A 547 7.49 -30.33 15.83
C TYR A 547 7.38 -31.03 14.47
N GLY A 548 8.20 -30.58 13.49
CA GLY A 548 8.23 -31.14 12.12
C GLY A 548 8.81 -32.56 11.98
N ALA A 549 8.79 -33.36 13.05
CA ALA A 549 9.27 -34.75 13.07
C ALA A 549 8.21 -35.74 12.56
N VAL A 550 6.92 -35.44 12.73
CA VAL A 550 5.83 -36.28 12.20
C VAL A 550 5.70 -36.04 10.69
N GLN A 551 6.39 -36.82 9.88
CA GLN A 551 6.26 -36.73 8.43
C GLN A 551 4.87 -37.25 8.01
N SER A 552 4.10 -36.45 7.26
CA SER A 552 2.78 -36.87 6.76
C SER A 552 2.84 -38.09 5.84
N SER A 553 4.01 -38.43 5.30
CA SER A 553 4.28 -39.65 4.52
C SER A 553 4.26 -40.94 5.35
N TRP A 554 4.26 -40.87 6.69
CA TRP A 554 4.15 -42.04 7.57
C TRP A 554 2.70 -42.42 7.87
N LEU A 555 1.75 -41.49 7.64
CA LEU A 555 0.32 -41.73 7.77
C LEU A 555 -0.22 -42.33 6.46
N SER A 556 -0.85 -43.50 6.55
CA SER A 556 -1.35 -44.23 5.37
C SER A 556 -2.66 -43.66 4.83
N SER A 557 -3.46 -42.99 5.67
CA SER A 557 -4.72 -42.37 5.29
C SER A 557 -4.57 -40.89 4.95
N LYS A 558 -5.15 -40.45 3.81
CA LYS A 558 -5.31 -39.03 3.49
C LYS A 558 -6.05 -38.26 4.60
N HIS A 559 -7.00 -38.92 5.27
CA HIS A 559 -7.82 -38.28 6.31
C HIS A 559 -6.98 -37.93 7.55
N GLU A 560 -6.09 -38.83 7.96
CA GLU A 560 -5.13 -38.60 9.05
C GLU A 560 -4.16 -37.47 8.70
N GLN A 561 -3.65 -37.45 7.46
CA GLN A 561 -2.78 -36.38 6.96
C GLN A 561 -3.47 -35.00 6.98
N ALA A 562 -4.77 -34.94 6.62
CA ALA A 562 -5.56 -33.72 6.67
C ALA A 562 -5.85 -33.27 8.10
N ALA A 563 -6.24 -34.20 8.99
CA ALA A 563 -6.48 -33.92 10.40
C ALA A 563 -5.20 -33.40 11.10
N LEU A 564 -4.05 -34.00 10.81
CA LEU A 564 -2.75 -33.54 11.30
C LEU A 564 -2.39 -32.15 10.76
N GLU A 565 -2.65 -31.85 9.48
CA GLU A 565 -2.39 -30.50 8.93
C GLU A 565 -3.29 -29.42 9.60
N VAL A 566 -4.56 -29.72 9.89
CA VAL A 566 -5.42 -28.82 10.67
C VAL A 566 -4.87 -28.63 12.09
N GLN A 567 -4.46 -29.71 12.76
CA GLN A 567 -3.88 -29.64 14.10
C GLN A 567 -2.59 -28.80 14.14
N ILE A 568 -1.71 -28.97 13.15
CA ILE A 568 -0.46 -28.21 12.96
C ILE A 568 -0.72 -26.70 12.78
N ASN A 569 -1.79 -26.34 12.07
CA ASN A 569 -2.10 -24.94 11.78
C ASN A 569 -2.79 -24.25 12.97
N GLU A 570 -3.80 -24.88 13.57
CA GLU A 570 -4.57 -24.27 14.67
C GLU A 570 -3.83 -24.27 16.02
N PHE A 571 -3.13 -25.36 16.37
CA PHE A 571 -2.48 -25.47 17.68
C PHE A 571 -1.03 -24.94 17.70
N GLY A 572 -0.51 -24.51 16.55
CA GLY A 572 0.75 -23.77 16.43
C GLY A 572 2.00 -24.62 16.21
N GLN A 573 3.04 -23.99 15.64
CA GLN A 573 4.24 -24.67 15.15
C GLN A 573 5.49 -24.26 15.91
N CYS A 574 6.35 -25.22 16.27
CA CYS A 574 7.68 -24.94 16.82
C CYS A 574 8.59 -24.28 15.76
N PRO A 575 9.43 -23.29 16.13
CA PRO A 575 10.43 -22.72 15.23
C PRO A 575 11.43 -23.80 14.78
N ARG A 576 12.09 -23.62 13.64
CA ARG A 576 13.24 -24.47 13.29
C ARG A 576 14.35 -24.27 14.35
N GLN A 577 14.82 -25.35 14.96
CA GLN A 577 16.01 -25.31 15.82
C GLN A 577 17.21 -24.83 14.98
N ILE A 578 17.92 -23.80 15.46
CA ILE A 578 19.06 -23.18 14.77
C ILE A 578 20.34 -23.19 15.60
N PHE A 579 20.27 -23.50 16.90
CA PHE A 579 21.45 -23.79 17.73
C PHE A 579 21.32 -25.20 18.34
N HIS A 580 22.40 -25.99 18.28
CA HIS A 580 22.45 -27.36 18.83
C HIS A 580 23.42 -27.49 20.02
N ALA A 581 23.92 -26.37 20.52
CA ALA A 581 24.78 -26.25 21.70
C ALA A 581 24.30 -25.05 22.53
N PRO A 582 24.70 -24.92 23.82
CA PRO A 582 24.33 -23.80 24.67
C PRO A 582 24.65 -22.46 24.02
N HIS A 583 23.64 -21.59 23.92
CA HIS A 583 23.76 -20.29 23.28
C HIS A 583 24.75 -19.41 24.07
N PRO A 584 25.72 -18.74 23.42
CA PRO A 584 26.69 -17.94 24.16
C PRO A 584 26.04 -16.69 24.79
N PRO A 585 26.49 -16.24 25.98
CA PRO A 585 25.97 -15.05 26.64
C PRO A 585 26.41 -13.75 25.96
N ARG A 586 25.65 -12.66 26.13
CA ARG A 586 26.04 -11.31 25.67
C ARG A 586 27.27 -10.86 26.50
N LEU A 587 28.30 -10.33 25.83
CA LEU A 587 29.57 -9.95 26.48
C LEU A 587 29.58 -8.48 26.91
N VAL A 588 28.77 -7.64 26.27
CA VAL A 588 28.57 -6.23 26.60
C VAL A 588 27.16 -6.05 27.16
N CYS A 589 27.06 -5.59 28.41
CA CYS A 589 25.82 -5.01 28.95
C CYS A 589 25.81 -3.50 28.66
N PRO A 590 24.67 -2.93 28.24
CA PRO A 590 24.43 -1.49 28.33
C PRO A 590 24.47 -1.01 29.79
N ASP A 591 24.71 0.28 30.01
CA ASP A 591 24.58 0.90 31.33
C ASP A 591 23.11 0.96 31.79
N ILE A 592 22.88 0.95 33.11
CA ILE A 592 21.54 1.16 33.68
C ILE A 592 21.09 2.61 33.38
N PRO A 593 19.93 2.84 32.73
CA PRO A 593 19.39 4.18 32.55
C PRO A 593 19.09 4.83 33.91
N LYS A 594 19.70 5.99 34.21
CA LYS A 594 19.43 6.69 35.47
C LYS A 594 18.02 7.28 35.46
N ALA A 595 17.27 7.05 36.55
CA ALA A 595 15.97 7.66 36.75
C ALA A 595 16.08 9.20 36.71
N GLY A 596 15.55 9.81 35.65
CA GLY A 596 15.59 11.26 35.40
C GLY A 596 16.33 11.68 34.13
N GLU A 597 17.24 10.89 33.57
CA GLU A 597 18.00 11.23 32.34
C GLU A 597 17.29 10.80 31.04
N GLY A 598 15.95 10.77 31.06
CA GLY A 598 15.07 10.33 29.97
C GLY A 598 14.97 11.28 28.77
N ALA A 599 16.11 11.67 28.18
CA ALA A 599 16.16 12.43 26.93
C ALA A 599 17.47 12.34 26.13
N ARG A 600 18.65 12.27 26.79
CA ARG A 600 19.95 12.54 26.11
C ARG A 600 21.16 11.80 26.69
N ALA A 601 21.31 10.51 26.38
CA ALA A 601 22.61 9.83 26.17
C ALA A 601 22.41 8.39 25.67
N GLY A 602 23.42 7.79 25.03
CA GLY A 602 23.52 6.33 24.84
C GLY A 602 22.75 5.70 23.68
N ALA A 603 21.94 6.45 22.93
CA ALA A 603 21.28 5.91 21.73
C ALA A 603 22.29 5.65 20.59
N GLY A 604 22.52 4.38 20.25
CA GLY A 604 22.75 4.02 18.85
C GLY A 604 21.58 4.53 18.00
N SER A 605 21.83 4.91 16.75
CA SER A 605 20.89 5.69 15.90
C SER A 605 19.43 5.27 16.12
N PRO A 606 18.50 6.21 16.42
CA PRO A 606 17.10 5.88 16.65
C PRO A 606 16.59 5.07 15.47
N SER A 607 16.15 3.83 15.74
CA SER A 607 15.76 2.91 14.68
C SER A 607 14.52 3.42 13.96
N LYS A 608 14.47 3.24 12.64
CA LYS A 608 13.55 3.92 11.72
C LYS A 608 12.07 3.47 11.85
N TYR A 609 11.71 2.80 12.93
CA TYR A 609 10.43 2.11 13.15
C TYR A 609 9.34 3.07 13.63
N ALA A 610 8.76 3.83 12.70
CA ALA A 610 7.79 4.88 13.02
C ALA A 610 6.70 5.10 11.95
N ARG A 611 5.86 4.09 11.65
CA ARG A 611 4.44 4.24 11.20
C ARG A 611 3.69 2.89 11.09
N LYS A 612 2.39 2.90 11.45
CA LYS A 612 1.26 2.04 11.01
C LYS A 612 1.41 0.50 11.02
N MET A 613 1.03 -0.16 12.12
CA MET A 613 0.92 -1.63 12.25
C MET A 613 0.20 -2.42 11.13
N GLY A 614 0.56 -3.71 11.03
CA GLY A 614 0.04 -4.73 10.10
C GLY A 614 1.19 -5.59 9.55
N ALA A 615 0.91 -6.59 8.71
CA ALA A 615 1.93 -7.50 8.15
C ALA A 615 3.04 -6.80 7.31
N GLU A 616 2.80 -5.56 6.87
CA GLU A 616 3.85 -4.71 6.27
C GLU A 616 4.91 -4.30 7.29
N VAL A 617 4.54 -3.90 8.52
CA VAL A 617 5.53 -3.51 9.55
C VAL A 617 6.45 -4.68 9.89
N GLY A 618 5.92 -5.90 9.94
CA GLY A 618 6.73 -7.10 10.13
C GLY A 618 7.80 -7.31 9.03
N SER A 619 7.47 -6.94 7.79
CA SER A 619 8.39 -7.06 6.66
C SER A 619 9.31 -5.84 6.49
N GLU A 620 8.87 -4.62 6.83
CA GLU A 620 9.73 -3.44 7.02
C GLU A 620 10.79 -3.69 8.11
N LEU A 621 10.37 -4.22 9.26
CA LEU A 621 11.27 -4.65 10.35
C LEU A 621 12.29 -5.67 9.85
N SER A 622 11.89 -6.62 9.02
CA SER A 622 12.78 -7.64 8.45
C SER A 622 13.84 -7.04 7.51
N LEU A 623 13.48 -6.05 6.70
CA LEU A 623 14.38 -5.35 5.78
C LEU A 623 15.37 -4.45 6.52
N ALA A 624 14.88 -3.65 7.45
CA ALA A 624 15.70 -2.78 8.28
C ALA A 624 16.68 -3.59 9.16
N LEU A 625 16.24 -4.72 9.70
CA LEU A 625 17.10 -5.69 10.38
C LEU A 625 18.23 -6.17 9.47
N LEU A 626 17.95 -6.55 8.21
CA LEU A 626 18.99 -6.97 7.26
C LEU A 626 20.03 -5.85 7.02
N THR A 627 19.60 -4.58 6.91
CA THR A 627 20.55 -3.45 6.80
C THR A 627 21.39 -3.29 8.06
N THR A 628 20.77 -3.40 9.25
CA THR A 628 21.41 -3.25 10.56
C THR A 628 22.42 -4.38 10.83
N ILE A 629 22.08 -5.62 10.50
CA ILE A 629 22.97 -6.79 10.57
C ILE A 629 24.21 -6.56 9.69
N ARG A 630 24.00 -6.15 8.44
CA ARG A 630 25.08 -5.94 7.48
C ARG A 630 26.07 -4.88 7.98
N GLU A 631 25.56 -3.76 8.49
CA GLU A 631 26.38 -2.67 9.03
C GLU A 631 27.16 -3.11 10.29
N ALA A 632 26.50 -3.81 11.22
CA ALA A 632 27.14 -4.36 12.41
C ALA A 632 28.27 -5.35 12.08
N VAL A 633 28.06 -6.25 11.08
CA VAL A 633 29.02 -7.31 10.71
C VAL A 633 30.15 -6.80 9.81
N ALA A 634 29.91 -5.84 8.91
CA ALA A 634 30.93 -5.32 7.98
C ALA A 634 32.16 -4.71 8.69
N SER A 635 31.98 -4.22 9.91
CA SER A 635 32.98 -3.52 10.76
C SER A 635 34.21 -4.34 11.22
N ARG A 636 34.62 -5.38 10.48
CA ARG A 636 35.78 -6.25 10.80
C ARG A 636 36.59 -6.76 9.59
N ALA A 637 36.26 -6.39 8.35
CA ALA A 637 36.91 -6.93 7.15
C ALA A 637 38.29 -6.30 6.86
N GLY A 638 39.32 -6.74 7.58
CA GLY A 638 40.72 -6.48 7.21
C GLY A 638 41.19 -7.37 6.04
N SER A 639 42.01 -6.80 5.15
CA SER A 639 42.73 -7.48 4.05
C SER A 639 41.90 -8.24 2.99
N ALA A 640 41.20 -7.48 2.15
CA ALA A 640 40.87 -7.81 0.75
C ALA A 640 40.87 -6.47 -0.05
N PRO A 641 41.00 -6.44 -1.40
CA PRO A 641 41.26 -5.20 -2.13
C PRO A 641 40.12 -4.17 -2.04
N SER A 642 40.49 -2.89 -2.08
CA SER A 642 39.67 -1.77 -1.63
C SER A 642 38.57 -1.32 -2.59
N LEU A 643 37.34 -1.33 -2.12
CA LEU A 643 36.42 -0.20 -2.30
C LEU A 643 36.65 0.76 -1.13
N ASN A 644 37.12 1.99 -1.39
CA ASN A 644 37.53 2.90 -0.30
C ASN A 644 36.34 3.66 0.32
N VAL A 645 35.53 2.94 1.11
CA VAL A 645 34.37 3.49 1.84
C VAL A 645 34.76 4.66 2.77
N SER A 646 36.04 4.77 3.17
CA SER A 646 36.49 5.86 4.05
C SER A 646 36.51 7.24 3.39
N ASP A 647 36.83 7.35 2.10
CA ASP A 647 36.79 8.63 1.36
C ASP A 647 35.33 9.11 1.13
N GLU A 648 34.41 8.17 0.91
CA GLU A 648 32.99 8.47 0.68
C GLU A 648 32.26 8.84 1.98
N LEU A 649 32.58 8.19 3.10
CA LEU A 649 32.10 8.60 4.42
C LEU A 649 32.65 9.98 4.84
N ALA A 650 33.93 10.28 4.52
CA ALA A 650 34.50 11.60 4.78
C ALA A 650 33.77 12.73 4.01
N ARG A 651 33.21 12.44 2.83
CA ARG A 651 32.34 13.39 2.10
C ARG A 651 30.98 13.57 2.76
N LEU A 652 30.40 12.52 3.34
CA LEU A 652 29.13 12.57 4.05
C LEU A 652 29.24 13.33 5.40
N ASP A 653 30.32 13.16 6.16
CA ASP A 653 30.55 13.92 7.39
C ASP A 653 30.72 15.43 7.14
N VAL A 654 31.28 15.83 5.98
CA VAL A 654 31.35 17.24 5.58
C VAL A 654 29.97 17.83 5.23
N LEU A 655 29.02 17.01 4.77
CA LEU A 655 27.63 17.42 4.53
C LEU A 655 26.84 17.48 5.84
N ALA A 656 26.95 16.46 6.69
CA ALA A 656 26.24 16.39 7.97
C ALA A 656 26.65 17.51 8.95
N ASN A 657 27.94 17.89 8.99
CA ASN A 657 28.40 19.00 9.81
C ASN A 657 27.99 20.37 9.27
N LYS A 658 27.81 20.53 7.94
CA LYS A 658 27.22 21.75 7.36
C LYS A 658 25.74 21.90 7.73
N GLN A 659 24.95 20.83 7.72
CA GLN A 659 23.56 20.88 8.17
C GLN A 659 23.45 21.28 9.65
N LYS A 660 24.29 20.73 10.53
CA LYS A 660 24.28 21.07 11.97
C LYS A 660 24.69 22.51 12.29
N GLN A 661 25.48 23.18 11.44
CA GLN A 661 25.83 24.59 11.63
C GLN A 661 24.71 25.56 11.21
N ALA A 662 23.74 25.11 10.40
CA ALA A 662 22.60 25.94 9.99
C ALA A 662 21.48 26.02 11.05
N THR A 663 21.38 25.07 11.98
CA THR A 663 20.22 24.89 12.88
C THR A 663 20.28 25.69 14.20
N VAL A 664 21.19 26.66 14.33
CA VAL A 664 21.53 27.30 15.63
C VAL A 664 21.16 28.80 15.70
N LEU A 665 20.49 29.34 14.68
CA LEU A 665 20.08 30.76 14.65
C LEU A 665 18.60 30.93 14.21
N ALA A 666 17.96 31.94 14.80
CA ALA A 666 16.54 32.36 14.68
C ALA A 666 15.52 31.63 15.61
N PRO A 667 14.42 32.29 16.05
CA PRO A 667 13.73 31.95 17.30
C PRO A 667 12.24 31.55 17.15
N ASN A 668 11.67 30.99 18.23
CA ASN A 668 10.23 30.68 18.32
C ASN A 668 9.35 31.94 18.49
N ARG A 669 8.35 32.05 17.62
CA ARG A 669 7.10 32.84 17.65
C ARG A 669 6.14 32.13 16.69
N GLU A 670 4.82 32.11 16.84
CA GLU A 670 3.92 32.64 17.87
C GLU A 670 2.90 31.55 18.28
N ALA A 671 2.15 31.78 19.37
CA ALA A 671 0.91 31.07 19.67
C ALA A 671 0.06 31.91 20.64
N ASP A 672 -0.83 32.74 20.10
CA ASP A 672 -1.85 33.47 20.87
C ASP A 672 -3.07 33.80 19.99
N ASP A 673 -4.21 34.06 20.65
CA ASP A 673 -5.49 34.56 20.11
C ASP A 673 -6.22 33.78 18.99
N THR A 674 -7.12 32.89 19.41
CA THR A 674 -8.59 33.07 19.29
C THR A 674 -9.26 32.02 20.20
N LEU A 675 -10.37 32.26 20.93
CA LEU A 675 -11.46 33.23 20.81
C LEU A 675 -11.84 33.89 22.16
N GLN A 676 -12.71 34.90 22.09
CA GLN A 676 -13.56 35.36 23.21
C GLN A 676 -14.58 34.24 23.60
N GLU A 677 -15.28 34.22 24.75
CA GLU A 677 -15.69 35.29 25.66
C GLU A 677 -15.68 34.84 27.14
N ALA A 678 -15.32 35.74 28.06
CA ALA A 678 -15.74 35.69 29.48
C ALA A 678 -15.56 37.06 30.15
N ALA A 679 -16.66 37.77 30.43
CA ALA A 679 -16.59 39.13 30.97
C ALA A 679 -16.48 39.19 32.51
N SER A 680 -15.72 40.19 32.99
CA SER A 680 -15.88 40.87 34.29
C SER A 680 -15.97 40.03 35.59
N ALA A 681 -14.84 39.92 36.31
CA ALA A 681 -14.85 39.78 37.77
C ALA A 681 -13.64 40.48 38.44
N ALA A 682 -13.96 41.42 39.34
CA ALA A 682 -13.14 42.02 40.40
C ALA A 682 -11.59 41.89 40.37
N LYS A 683 -10.90 42.99 40.03
CA LYS A 683 -9.54 43.31 40.55
C LYS A 683 -9.69 44.31 41.70
N GLY A 684 -9.08 44.08 42.86
CA GLY A 684 -9.16 45.05 43.95
C GLY A 684 -8.36 44.75 45.23
N ARG A 685 -7.26 45.51 45.43
CA ARG A 685 -6.51 45.73 46.70
C ARG A 685 -5.74 44.52 47.28
N THR A 686 -4.69 44.65 48.10
CA THR A 686 -3.60 45.65 48.24
C THR A 686 -2.46 45.07 49.12
N MET A 687 -1.21 45.42 48.80
CA MET A 687 -0.06 45.68 49.72
C MET A 687 0.40 44.68 50.81
N ASN A 688 1.74 44.45 50.79
CA ASN A 688 2.69 44.39 51.91
C ASN A 688 2.87 43.10 52.77
N ALA A 689 4.03 43.08 53.44
CA ALA A 689 4.57 42.13 54.42
C ALA A 689 5.04 40.75 53.92
N ASP A 690 6.15 40.16 54.39
CA ASP A 690 7.33 40.73 55.10
C ASP A 690 8.56 39.77 54.99
N LEU A 691 9.77 40.27 55.33
CA LEU A 691 11.02 39.50 55.51
C LEU A 691 11.21 39.11 56.99
N PRO A 692 11.83 37.95 57.33
CA PRO A 692 13.30 37.75 57.24
C PRO A 692 13.70 36.36 56.66
N ALA A 693 14.90 36.10 56.10
CA ALA A 693 16.28 36.56 56.31
C ALA A 693 17.04 35.86 57.48
N ALA A 694 17.97 34.96 57.14
CA ALA A 694 19.01 34.41 58.01
C ALA A 694 20.19 33.87 57.17
N ASP A 695 21.42 34.27 57.50
CA ASP A 695 22.64 33.96 56.73
C ASP A 695 23.33 32.63 57.10
N GLY A 696 24.28 32.18 56.27
CA GLY A 696 25.03 30.94 56.53
C GLY A 696 26.16 30.58 55.56
N GLN A 697 27.11 31.49 55.28
CA GLN A 697 28.36 31.09 54.61
C GLN A 697 29.33 30.40 55.58
N ALA A 698 29.83 29.21 55.22
CA ALA A 698 31.03 28.62 55.82
C ALA A 698 31.73 27.67 54.83
N GLN A 699 33.05 27.57 54.90
CA GLN A 699 33.90 26.73 54.06
C GLN A 699 34.97 26.05 54.93
N VAL A 700 35.60 24.98 54.41
CA VAL A 700 36.90 24.39 54.85
C VAL A 700 36.88 23.31 55.97
N ASN A 701 37.44 22.15 55.60
CA ASN A 701 38.03 21.06 56.40
C ASN A 701 37.18 20.19 57.36
N GLY A 702 37.43 18.87 57.33
CA GLY A 702 36.81 17.90 58.26
C GLY A 702 37.04 16.42 57.93
N SER A 703 38.28 15.98 57.68
CA SER A 703 38.57 14.56 57.35
C SER A 703 38.63 13.66 58.59
N GLY A 704 37.82 12.59 58.65
CA GLY A 704 38.11 11.45 59.54
C GLY A 704 36.92 10.61 59.99
N ARG A 705 37.12 9.28 59.95
CA ARG A 705 36.18 8.18 60.30
C ARG A 705 35.12 7.86 59.23
N LEU A 706 34.85 6.60 58.88
CA LEU A 706 35.51 5.35 59.31
C LEU A 706 35.53 4.30 58.20
N ARG A 707 36.66 3.59 58.10
CA ARG A 707 36.83 2.39 57.28
C ARG A 707 35.98 1.24 57.84
N ALA A 708 35.07 0.72 57.04
CA ALA A 708 34.59 -0.67 57.11
C ALA A 708 34.04 -1.08 55.73
N TRP A 709 33.99 -2.38 55.42
CA TRP A 709 33.41 -2.92 54.17
C TRP A 709 34.14 -2.59 52.85
N SER A 710 35.48 -2.59 52.86
CA SER A 710 36.27 -2.99 51.69
C SER A 710 37.27 -4.05 52.12
N GLY A 711 36.89 -5.33 51.99
CA GLY A 711 37.67 -6.44 52.56
C GLY A 711 37.04 -7.82 52.56
N LYS A 712 36.09 -8.12 51.65
CA LYS A 712 35.45 -9.46 51.58
C LYS A 712 35.26 -10.10 50.20
N LEU A 713 35.66 -9.42 49.11
CA LEU A 713 35.67 -9.99 47.75
C LEU A 713 37.09 -10.28 47.22
N GLY A 714 38.14 -9.75 47.86
CA GLY A 714 39.53 -9.98 47.45
C GLY A 714 40.14 -11.32 47.88
N SER A 715 39.44 -12.12 48.71
CA SER A 715 39.99 -13.29 49.40
C SER A 715 39.42 -14.64 48.93
N GLN A 716 38.73 -14.69 47.79
CA GLN A 716 38.22 -15.94 47.20
C GLN A 716 38.84 -16.29 45.83
N ILE A 717 39.46 -15.31 45.15
CA ILE A 717 40.17 -15.56 43.87
C ILE A 717 41.57 -16.17 44.10
N SER A 718 42.15 -16.00 45.30
CA SER A 718 43.41 -16.64 45.72
C SER A 718 43.31 -18.15 45.94
N THR A 719 42.10 -18.68 46.19
CA THR A 719 41.89 -20.05 46.71
C THR A 719 41.55 -21.08 45.63
N LEU A 720 41.40 -20.64 44.37
CA LEU A 720 41.10 -21.48 43.20
C LEU A 720 42.32 -21.78 42.32
N LYS A 721 43.49 -21.17 42.60
CA LYS A 721 44.75 -21.42 41.86
C LYS A 721 45.62 -22.56 42.43
N SER A 722 45.08 -23.38 43.34
CA SER A 722 45.84 -24.43 44.06
C SER A 722 45.27 -25.85 43.88
N ARG A 723 44.58 -26.14 42.77
CA ARG A 723 43.93 -27.45 42.52
C ARG A 723 44.09 -28.08 41.13
N VAL A 724 44.98 -27.57 40.29
CA VAL A 724 45.45 -28.28 39.09
C VAL A 724 46.98 -28.27 39.08
N GLY A 725 47.60 -29.44 38.95
CA GLY A 725 49.07 -29.61 38.93
C GLY A 725 49.69 -29.35 37.54
N PRO A 726 51.02 -29.25 37.44
CA PRO A 726 51.70 -28.87 36.21
C PRO A 726 51.87 -30.04 35.24
N ASN A 727 51.61 -29.78 33.95
CA ASN A 727 52.30 -30.44 32.82
C ASN A 727 52.01 -29.65 31.52
N ALA A 728 52.72 -28.54 31.35
CA ALA A 728 52.65 -27.70 30.16
C ALA A 728 54.04 -27.11 29.86
N ASP A 729 55.00 -27.97 29.53
CA ASP A 729 56.33 -27.58 29.03
C ASP A 729 57.04 -28.75 28.27
N GLN A 730 56.36 -29.28 27.25
CA GLN A 730 56.98 -30.13 26.22
C GLN A 730 56.08 -30.28 24.97
N VAL A 731 56.67 -30.69 23.85
CA VAL A 731 56.02 -30.90 22.53
C VAL A 731 55.54 -29.62 21.81
N THR A 732 56.38 -28.58 21.77
CA THR A 732 56.37 -27.55 20.71
C THR A 732 57.56 -27.73 19.77
N SER A 733 57.72 -28.91 19.17
CA SER A 733 58.91 -29.27 18.36
C SER A 733 58.67 -30.20 17.16
N THR A 734 57.41 -30.47 16.79
CA THR A 734 57.01 -31.31 15.63
C THR A 734 55.59 -30.90 15.20
N LEU A 735 55.26 -30.66 13.93
CA LEU A 735 56.01 -30.68 12.66
C LEU A 735 55.75 -29.40 11.86
N ARG A 736 56.66 -28.41 11.89
CA ARG A 736 56.69 -27.33 10.88
C ARG A 736 57.57 -27.78 9.70
N GLY A 737 57.00 -28.60 8.83
CA GLY A 737 57.67 -29.10 7.62
C GLY A 737 56.67 -29.72 6.65
N LEU A 738 57.06 -29.89 5.39
CA LEU A 738 56.26 -30.48 4.31
C LEU A 738 55.04 -29.67 3.83
N PHE A 739 55.23 -28.37 3.55
CA PHE A 739 54.46 -27.69 2.50
C PHE A 739 55.39 -26.87 1.60
N GLN A 740 56.02 -27.55 0.64
CA GLN A 740 56.69 -26.91 -0.50
C GLN A 740 56.84 -27.88 -1.68
N ARG A 741 56.65 -27.34 -2.90
CA ARG A 741 56.86 -27.94 -4.25
C ARG A 741 55.81 -28.93 -4.80
N GLN A 742 55.26 -28.52 -5.96
CA GLN A 742 54.98 -29.30 -7.19
C GLN A 742 53.96 -30.48 -7.11
N GLY A 743 53.17 -30.79 -8.17
CA GLY A 743 52.93 -30.05 -9.41
C GLY A 743 52.33 -30.90 -10.55
N SER A 744 51.25 -30.40 -11.18
CA SER A 744 50.74 -30.67 -12.56
C SER A 744 50.25 -32.08 -13.02
N GLN A 745 49.20 -32.01 -13.87
CA GLN A 745 48.73 -32.94 -14.93
C GLN A 745 47.76 -34.12 -14.63
N ASP A 746 46.67 -34.12 -15.44
CA ASP A 746 45.97 -35.19 -16.20
C ASP A 746 45.54 -36.53 -15.54
N GLY A 747 44.40 -37.17 -15.86
CA GLY A 747 43.26 -36.79 -16.72
C GLY A 747 42.26 -37.95 -17.02
N GLN A 748 41.05 -37.60 -17.49
CA GLN A 748 39.99 -38.46 -18.11
C GLN A 748 39.14 -39.43 -17.23
N ARG A 749 38.13 -40.09 -17.86
CA ARG A 749 36.98 -40.89 -17.33
C ARG A 749 37.07 -42.37 -17.82
N PRO A 750 36.02 -43.25 -17.77
CA PRO A 750 34.79 -43.41 -16.94
C PRO A 750 34.56 -44.88 -16.41
N LEU A 751 33.33 -45.19 -15.93
CA LEU A 751 32.63 -46.52 -15.87
C LEU A 751 32.47 -47.25 -14.49
N SER A 752 31.59 -48.26 -14.50
CA SER A 752 30.80 -48.86 -13.39
C SER A 752 30.46 -50.35 -13.69
N PRO A 753 29.66 -51.15 -12.92
CA PRO A 753 29.15 -51.03 -11.53
C PRO A 753 29.54 -52.20 -10.56
N PRO A 754 28.70 -53.19 -10.11
CA PRO A 754 28.60 -53.63 -8.70
C PRO A 754 29.07 -55.09 -8.43
N PRO A 755 28.86 -55.66 -7.20
CA PRO A 755 27.83 -56.71 -7.09
C PRO A 755 27.10 -56.90 -5.72
N SER A 756 26.15 -57.83 -5.77
CA SER A 756 25.08 -58.37 -4.90
C SER A 756 25.30 -58.86 -3.44
N ARG A 757 24.18 -58.79 -2.68
CA ARG A 757 23.49 -59.80 -1.81
C ARG A 757 24.17 -61.15 -1.45
N PRO A 758 23.88 -61.65 -0.23
CA PRO A 758 23.10 -62.90 -0.02
C PRO A 758 22.07 -62.82 1.16
N VAL A 759 21.19 -63.78 1.56
CA VAL A 759 20.41 -64.91 0.96
C VAL A 759 19.36 -65.44 1.99
N HIS A 760 18.06 -65.55 1.63
CA HIS A 760 16.98 -66.49 2.12
C HIS A 760 16.56 -66.55 3.64
N ASP A 761 15.44 -67.16 4.08
CA ASP A 761 14.48 -68.12 3.44
C ASP A 761 12.98 -68.07 3.90
N HIS A 762 12.17 -69.00 3.35
CA HIS A 762 10.70 -69.16 3.16
C HIS A 762 9.67 -69.47 4.32
N ASP A 763 8.39 -69.15 4.01
CA ASP A 763 7.12 -69.96 4.13
C ASP A 763 6.00 -69.84 5.21
N ALA A 764 4.75 -70.02 4.70
CA ALA A 764 3.48 -70.55 5.26
C ALA A 764 2.33 -69.63 5.79
N GLU A 765 1.09 -69.98 5.39
CA GLU A 765 -0.25 -69.46 5.80
C GLU A 765 -0.86 -70.31 6.97
N PRO A 766 -2.17 -70.24 7.39
CA PRO A 766 -3.31 -69.37 7.01
C PRO A 766 -4.21 -68.86 8.18
N ASP A 767 -5.33 -68.21 7.81
CA ASP A 767 -6.64 -68.17 8.53
C ASP A 767 -6.73 -67.76 10.01
N ARG A 768 -7.30 -66.57 10.28
CA ARG A 768 -8.68 -66.43 10.83
C ARG A 768 -9.12 -64.98 11.05
N ALA A 769 -10.44 -64.76 11.00
CA ALA A 769 -11.08 -63.52 11.43
C ALA A 769 -11.50 -63.58 12.91
N GLN A 770 -11.51 -62.44 13.61
CA GLN A 770 -12.66 -62.05 14.43
C GLN A 770 -12.71 -60.55 14.78
N SER A 771 -13.90 -60.14 15.19
CA SER A 771 -14.40 -58.78 15.34
C SER A 771 -13.69 -57.89 16.38
N SER A 772 -13.69 -56.60 16.06
CA SER A 772 -13.85 -55.44 16.95
C SER A 772 -14.66 -55.69 18.23
N PRO A 773 -14.49 -54.86 19.27
CA PRO A 773 -15.38 -53.70 19.33
C PRO A 773 -14.66 -52.36 19.50
N SER A 774 -15.25 -51.33 18.89
CA SER A 774 -14.97 -49.92 19.16
C SER A 774 -15.80 -49.43 20.35
N GLU A 775 -15.18 -48.91 21.41
CA GLU A 775 -15.78 -47.87 22.26
C GLU A 775 -14.75 -47.26 23.24
N ILE A 776 -14.65 -45.93 23.21
CA ILE A 776 -14.26 -44.95 24.27
C ILE A 776 -13.74 -43.70 23.54
N LEU A 777 -14.58 -42.67 23.44
CA LEU A 777 -14.16 -41.35 22.96
C LEU A 777 -15.05 -40.25 23.58
N GLN A 778 -14.92 -40.05 24.90
CA GLN A 778 -15.55 -38.94 25.63
C GLN A 778 -14.60 -38.40 26.71
N CYS A 779 -13.69 -37.52 26.29
CA CYS A 779 -13.01 -36.50 27.11
C CYS A 779 -12.54 -35.39 26.15
N ALA A 780 -12.77 -34.10 26.38
CA ALA A 780 -13.61 -33.49 27.42
C ALA A 780 -14.27 -32.20 26.88
N ALA A 781 -15.50 -31.93 27.32
CA ALA A 781 -16.18 -30.67 27.05
C ALA A 781 -17.00 -30.25 28.27
N GLY A 782 -16.85 -28.99 28.69
CA GLY A 782 -17.72 -28.34 29.67
C GLY A 782 -17.07 -27.95 31.00
N VAL A 783 -16.96 -26.64 31.22
CA VAL A 783 -17.14 -26.03 32.54
C VAL A 783 -18.08 -24.84 32.39
N VAL A 784 -19.37 -25.07 32.66
CA VAL A 784 -20.36 -24.04 33.05
C VAL A 784 -21.17 -24.64 34.20
N SER A 785 -21.55 -23.82 35.18
CA SER A 785 -21.99 -24.25 36.51
C SER A 785 -23.44 -24.76 36.59
N ALA A 786 -23.71 -25.57 37.63
CA ALA A 786 -25.06 -25.98 38.03
C ALA A 786 -25.93 -24.79 38.52
N GLY A 787 -27.27 -24.93 38.48
CA GLY A 787 -28.19 -23.83 38.79
C GLY A 787 -29.69 -24.15 38.89
N THR A 788 -30.09 -25.14 39.70
CA THR A 788 -31.46 -25.38 40.21
C THR A 788 -32.58 -25.90 39.27
N GLU A 789 -33.45 -26.69 39.90
CA GLU A 789 -34.73 -27.30 39.47
C GLU A 789 -35.92 -26.29 39.40
N PRO A 790 -37.19 -26.65 39.04
CA PRO A 790 -37.77 -28.00 38.86
C PRO A 790 -38.69 -28.25 37.63
N GLY A 791 -39.05 -29.53 37.41
CA GLY A 791 -40.45 -29.90 37.10
C GLY A 791 -40.73 -30.87 35.94
N ALA A 792 -41.02 -32.14 36.28
CA ALA A 792 -42.06 -33.03 35.72
C ALA A 792 -42.10 -33.36 34.19
N ASP A 793 -42.55 -34.53 33.70
CA ASP A 793 -42.95 -35.80 34.35
C ASP A 793 -42.94 -36.96 33.32
N SER A 794 -42.88 -38.22 33.80
CA SER A 794 -43.29 -39.48 33.11
C SER A 794 -42.63 -39.85 31.74
N ALA A 795 -42.03 -41.04 31.54
CA ALA A 795 -42.63 -42.38 31.30
C ALA A 795 -43.24 -42.55 29.85
N VAL A 796 -43.27 -43.70 29.16
CA VAL A 796 -42.76 -45.07 29.42
C VAL A 796 -42.80 -45.94 28.12
N GLN A 797 -41.97 -47.00 28.01
CA GLN A 797 -42.07 -48.12 27.03
C GLN A 797 -41.93 -47.81 25.50
N SER A 798 -41.79 -48.78 24.58
CA SER A 798 -40.90 -49.98 24.52
C SER A 798 -41.00 -50.71 23.16
N ARG A 799 -39.89 -51.31 22.67
CA ARG A 799 -39.81 -52.42 21.67
C ARG A 799 -40.46 -52.21 20.29
N ALA A 800 -39.67 -52.16 19.20
CA ALA A 800 -39.28 -53.30 18.34
C ALA A 800 -40.36 -53.65 17.26
N SER A 801 -40.08 -54.32 16.13
CA SER A 801 -38.94 -55.16 15.70
C SER A 801 -38.91 -55.39 14.18
N ARG A 802 -37.72 -55.67 13.60
CA ARG A 802 -37.48 -56.64 12.48
C ARG A 802 -38.11 -56.35 11.09
N ASP A 803 -37.64 -56.89 9.96
CA ASP A 803 -36.42 -57.65 9.64
C ASP A 803 -36.03 -57.45 8.14
N SER A 804 -34.86 -57.99 7.77
CA SER A 804 -34.23 -58.29 6.45
C SER A 804 -35.12 -58.56 5.19
N ALA A 805 -34.64 -58.69 3.94
CA ALA A 805 -33.32 -59.10 3.41
C ALA A 805 -33.15 -58.89 1.86
N VAL A 806 -31.98 -59.30 1.31
CA VAL A 806 -31.80 -60.06 0.02
C VAL A 806 -32.01 -59.32 -1.33
N THR A 807 -31.22 -59.49 -2.43
CA THR A 807 -29.78 -59.81 -2.72
C THR A 807 -29.51 -59.55 -4.23
N VAL A 808 -28.26 -59.82 -4.70
CA VAL A 808 -27.87 -60.37 -6.04
C VAL A 808 -26.96 -59.46 -6.91
N SER A 809 -25.78 -60.01 -7.23
CA SER A 809 -24.77 -59.60 -8.22
C SER A 809 -24.95 -60.38 -9.56
N THR A 810 -24.32 -60.10 -10.71
CA THR A 810 -22.86 -60.11 -11.01
C THR A 810 -22.53 -59.64 -12.44
N GLY A 811 -21.39 -58.96 -12.61
CA GLY A 811 -20.48 -59.06 -13.77
C GLY A 811 -20.90 -58.49 -15.14
N SER A 812 -20.01 -58.41 -16.16
CA SER A 812 -18.53 -58.36 -16.15
C SER A 812 -17.97 -58.10 -17.58
N GLN A 813 -16.66 -57.78 -17.66
CA GLN A 813 -15.77 -57.87 -18.84
C GLN A 813 -15.77 -56.77 -19.93
N LEU A 814 -14.61 -56.08 -20.00
CA LEU A 814 -13.71 -55.89 -21.17
C LEU A 814 -14.18 -55.18 -22.46
N GLY A 815 -13.36 -54.24 -22.96
CA GLY A 815 -13.17 -54.12 -24.43
C GLY A 815 -12.78 -52.74 -25.03
N GLY A 816 -11.49 -52.39 -24.99
CA GLY A 816 -10.72 -51.82 -26.12
C GLY A 816 -11.27 -50.69 -27.04
N HIS A 817 -10.65 -49.51 -26.89
CA HIS A 817 -9.94 -48.74 -27.94
C HIS A 817 -10.62 -48.20 -29.24
N ASP A 818 -10.25 -46.94 -29.51
CA ASP A 818 -9.86 -46.33 -30.79
C ASP A 818 -10.86 -45.66 -31.79
N ASN A 819 -10.60 -44.36 -31.97
CA ASN A 819 -10.45 -43.62 -33.23
C ASN A 819 -11.66 -43.27 -34.15
N SER A 820 -12.09 -42.02 -33.96
CA SER A 820 -12.09 -40.95 -34.97
C SER A 820 -13.02 -40.99 -36.21
N SER A 821 -13.94 -40.00 -36.21
CA SER A 821 -14.17 -39.03 -37.31
C SER A 821 -14.99 -39.42 -38.56
N ILE A 822 -15.17 -38.40 -39.41
CA ILE A 822 -15.63 -38.40 -40.83
C ILE A 822 -17.15 -38.33 -41.09
N LEU A 823 -17.56 -37.15 -41.61
CA LEU A 823 -18.71 -36.85 -42.49
C LEU A 823 -20.14 -37.10 -41.96
N SER A 824 -21.22 -36.63 -42.60
CA SER A 824 -21.60 -35.33 -43.24
C SER A 824 -23.03 -35.48 -43.78
N GLU A 825 -23.67 -34.39 -44.24
CA GLU A 825 -24.91 -34.44 -45.06
C GLU A 825 -26.18 -34.98 -44.34
N ALA A 826 -27.42 -34.67 -44.75
CA ALA A 826 -27.90 -33.53 -45.55
C ALA A 826 -29.39 -33.24 -45.25
N SER A 827 -29.82 -32.08 -45.77
CA SER A 827 -31.20 -31.61 -45.95
C SER A 827 -32.33 -32.66 -45.99
N SER A 828 -33.40 -32.39 -45.24
CA SER A 828 -34.76 -32.52 -45.80
C SER A 828 -35.69 -31.43 -45.26
N ALA A 829 -36.47 -30.81 -46.16
CA ALA A 829 -37.54 -29.89 -45.85
C ALA A 829 -38.84 -30.42 -46.47
N VAL A 830 -40.01 -30.22 -45.83
CA VAL A 830 -41.30 -30.34 -46.53
C VAL A 830 -42.49 -29.69 -45.80
N LYS A 831 -43.33 -29.00 -46.61
CA LYS A 831 -44.75 -28.61 -46.44
C LYS A 831 -45.19 -27.56 -45.40
N LEU A 832 -45.76 -26.48 -45.96
CA LEU A 832 -46.83 -25.62 -45.43
C LEU A 832 -48.21 -26.33 -45.53
N PRO A 833 -49.26 -25.84 -44.86
CA PRO A 833 -50.21 -24.83 -45.41
C PRO A 833 -50.16 -23.49 -44.62
N ALA A 834 -50.53 -22.28 -45.09
CA ALA A 834 -51.72 -21.77 -45.80
C ALA A 834 -53.02 -21.75 -44.94
N THR A 835 -53.86 -20.70 -44.88
CA THR A 835 -53.86 -19.32 -45.45
C THR A 835 -54.97 -18.47 -44.81
N ALA A 836 -54.69 -17.21 -44.42
CA ALA A 836 -55.63 -16.05 -44.31
C ALA A 836 -54.81 -14.82 -43.79
N SER A 837 -54.88 -13.55 -44.25
CA SER A 837 -55.92 -12.65 -44.81
C SER A 837 -56.96 -12.15 -43.79
N SER A 838 -57.20 -10.85 -43.59
CA SER A 838 -56.62 -9.63 -44.19
C SER A 838 -56.95 -8.37 -43.35
N ASP A 839 -56.35 -7.22 -43.72
CA ASP A 839 -56.87 -5.84 -43.50
C ASP A 839 -57.07 -5.30 -42.05
N SER A 840 -57.13 -3.99 -41.79
CA SER A 840 -56.52 -2.79 -42.42
C SER A 840 -56.56 -1.61 -41.42
N LEU A 841 -55.89 -0.49 -41.71
CA LEU A 841 -56.01 0.77 -40.95
C LEU A 841 -57.37 1.44 -41.21
N PRO A 842 -57.92 2.18 -40.22
CA PRO A 842 -58.12 3.61 -40.49
C PRO A 842 -57.81 4.54 -39.29
N THR A 843 -57.87 5.85 -39.55
CA THR A 843 -57.52 6.94 -38.63
C THR A 843 -58.72 7.68 -38.03
N ALA A 844 -58.50 8.23 -36.82
CA ALA A 844 -59.09 9.46 -36.27
C ALA A 844 -60.52 9.50 -35.67
N THR A 845 -60.72 10.59 -34.90
CA THR A 845 -61.96 11.18 -34.32
C THR A 845 -62.44 10.76 -32.91
N ARG A 846 -62.77 11.79 -32.11
CA ARG A 846 -63.46 11.86 -30.79
C ARG A 846 -64.95 12.24 -31.02
N PRO A 847 -65.93 12.11 -30.09
CA PRO A 847 -65.93 12.47 -28.64
C PRO A 847 -66.52 11.36 -27.72
N GLY A 848 -66.85 11.53 -26.41
CA GLY A 848 -66.64 12.62 -25.44
C GLY A 848 -67.91 13.02 -24.61
N LEU A 849 -67.72 13.56 -23.40
CA LEU A 849 -68.74 13.90 -22.35
C LEU A 849 -69.39 12.67 -21.66
N PHE A 850 -69.89 12.68 -20.41
CA PHE A 850 -70.18 13.70 -19.36
C PHE A 850 -69.41 13.36 -18.05
N SER A 851 -68.90 14.29 -17.22
CA SER A 851 -69.52 15.20 -16.19
C SER A 851 -69.69 14.54 -14.79
N ASP A 852 -69.76 15.22 -13.63
CA ASP A 852 -69.95 16.67 -13.32
C ASP A 852 -69.39 17.11 -11.94
N SER A 853 -69.40 18.42 -11.67
CA SER A 853 -69.39 19.11 -10.33
C SER A 853 -68.12 19.06 -9.44
N ASP A 854 -67.73 20.11 -8.67
CA ASP A 854 -68.29 21.47 -8.54
C ASP A 854 -67.29 22.54 -8.02
N TRP A 855 -67.63 23.83 -8.30
CA TRP A 855 -67.11 25.16 -7.87
C TRP A 855 -65.76 25.36 -7.14
N GLY A 856 -64.98 26.42 -7.44
CA GLY A 856 -65.13 27.41 -8.52
C GLY A 856 -64.40 28.76 -8.31
N GLN A 857 -64.12 29.42 -9.45
CA GLN A 857 -63.91 30.88 -9.65
C GLN A 857 -62.62 31.55 -9.07
N ASP A 858 -62.00 32.55 -9.74
CA ASP A 858 -62.33 33.11 -11.07
C ASP A 858 -61.15 33.72 -11.86
N SER A 859 -61.27 33.67 -13.20
CA SER A 859 -60.64 34.53 -14.23
C SER A 859 -59.09 34.68 -14.33
N SER A 860 -58.47 34.92 -15.49
CA SER A 860 -58.80 34.63 -16.91
C SER A 860 -57.61 35.04 -17.81
N ALA A 861 -57.37 34.32 -18.92
CA ALA A 861 -56.92 34.81 -20.26
C ALA A 861 -55.72 35.79 -20.42
N SER A 862 -54.88 35.75 -21.47
CA SER A 862 -54.67 34.79 -22.57
C SER A 862 -53.50 35.21 -23.47
N GLN A 863 -53.09 34.31 -24.38
CA GLN A 863 -52.39 34.58 -25.65
C GLN A 863 -50.92 35.06 -25.64
N SER A 864 -50.30 34.84 -26.80
CA SER A 864 -48.87 34.99 -27.09
C SER A 864 -48.57 36.20 -27.97
N ALA A 865 -47.61 37.04 -27.59
CA ALA A 865 -46.88 37.91 -28.51
C ALA A 865 -45.54 38.34 -27.88
N GLN A 866 -44.51 38.55 -28.71
CA GLN A 866 -43.29 39.25 -28.28
C GLN A 866 -43.55 40.76 -28.23
N SER A 867 -43.31 41.40 -27.08
CA SER A 867 -43.09 42.86 -26.99
C SER A 867 -42.32 43.22 -25.71
N ARG A 868 -41.90 44.48 -25.57
CA ARG A 868 -40.90 44.94 -24.59
C ARG A 868 -41.53 45.62 -23.35
N GLY A 869 -40.96 45.34 -22.18
CA GLY A 869 -40.41 46.34 -21.24
C GLY A 869 -41.31 47.31 -20.46
N GLU A 870 -41.00 47.41 -19.15
CA GLU A 870 -41.05 48.53 -18.19
C GLU A 870 -41.19 49.99 -18.72
N PRO A 871 -41.61 51.03 -17.90
CA PRO A 871 -41.25 51.23 -16.47
C PRO A 871 -42.24 52.00 -15.54
N GLY A 872 -41.80 52.30 -14.29
CA GLY A 872 -42.31 53.41 -13.45
C GLY A 872 -41.87 53.36 -11.96
N TYR A 873 -40.84 54.09 -11.49
CA TYR A 873 -40.73 55.54 -11.14
C TYR A 873 -41.16 55.94 -9.69
N ARG A 874 -40.75 57.14 -9.22
CA ARG A 874 -39.54 57.45 -8.41
C ARG A 874 -39.61 58.91 -7.91
N GLU A 875 -38.95 59.24 -6.80
CA GLU A 875 -38.46 60.59 -6.44
C GLU A 875 -37.13 60.45 -5.65
N GLY A 876 -36.31 61.48 -5.40
CA GLY A 876 -36.39 62.87 -5.86
C GLY A 876 -36.34 63.90 -4.71
N GLY A 877 -35.83 65.13 -4.89
CA GLY A 877 -34.93 65.63 -5.96
C GLY A 877 -33.47 65.35 -5.61
N ASN A 878 -32.53 66.31 -5.55
CA ASN A 878 -32.41 67.67 -6.12
C ASN A 878 -30.93 68.12 -5.91
N ALA A 879 -30.31 69.08 -6.62
CA ALA A 879 -30.67 69.96 -7.74
C ALA A 879 -29.34 70.36 -8.49
N GLN A 880 -29.28 71.06 -9.64
CA GLN A 880 -30.32 71.63 -10.49
C GLN A 880 -29.85 71.74 -11.97
N GLN A 881 -30.65 71.20 -12.90
CA GLN A 881 -30.92 71.64 -14.29
C GLN A 881 -29.80 72.20 -15.21
N ALA A 882 -29.55 71.51 -16.34
CA ALA A 882 -29.87 71.98 -17.70
C ALA A 882 -29.88 70.79 -18.72
N PRO A 883 -30.64 70.81 -19.85
CA PRO A 883 -30.99 69.57 -20.57
C PRO A 883 -30.65 69.51 -22.09
N TRP A 884 -30.97 68.35 -22.72
CA TRP A 884 -30.95 68.00 -24.17
C TRP A 884 -29.58 67.69 -24.80
N PRO A 885 -29.48 66.99 -25.96
CA PRO A 885 -30.48 66.20 -26.73
C PRO A 885 -30.04 64.73 -27.02
N PRO A 886 -30.89 63.89 -27.66
CA PRO A 886 -30.48 62.66 -28.38
C PRO A 886 -30.24 62.92 -29.89
N VAL A 887 -29.48 62.05 -30.59
CA VAL A 887 -29.66 61.64 -32.02
C VAL A 887 -28.54 60.69 -32.49
N THR A 888 -28.81 59.89 -33.54
CA THR A 888 -27.90 58.95 -34.21
C THR A 888 -26.93 59.62 -35.20
N ALA A 889 -25.70 59.08 -35.34
CA ALA A 889 -24.84 59.39 -36.50
C ALA A 889 -23.88 58.26 -36.90
N SER A 890 -23.84 58.05 -38.22
CA SER A 890 -23.04 57.13 -39.06
C SER A 890 -21.50 57.27 -38.96
N PRO A 891 -20.70 56.31 -39.48
CA PRO A 891 -19.24 56.38 -39.47
C PRO A 891 -18.67 57.50 -40.37
N GLY A 892 -17.53 58.09 -39.99
CA GLY A 892 -17.01 59.30 -40.63
C GLY A 892 -15.50 59.55 -40.53
N LYS A 893 -14.73 58.83 -41.36
CA LYS A 893 -13.34 59.13 -41.83
C LYS A 893 -12.19 59.10 -40.81
N ALA A 894 -11.03 58.70 -41.32
CA ALA A 894 -9.75 58.75 -40.63
C ALA A 894 -9.21 60.18 -40.50
N ALA A 895 -8.37 60.39 -39.49
CA ALA A 895 -7.36 61.44 -39.45
C ALA A 895 -5.98 60.74 -39.49
N ASP A 896 -5.03 61.33 -40.23
CA ASP A 896 -3.71 60.74 -40.47
C ASP A 896 -2.83 60.70 -39.20
N PRO A 897 -1.87 59.76 -39.10
CA PRO A 897 -1.17 59.48 -37.86
C PRO A 897 -0.18 60.58 -37.46
N VAL A 898 -0.29 61.04 -36.20
CA VAL A 898 0.79 61.74 -35.50
C VAL A 898 1.87 60.72 -35.13
N GLU A 899 3.14 61.01 -35.38
CA GLU A 899 4.22 60.06 -35.12
C GLU A 899 4.41 59.79 -33.61
N GLY A 900 4.32 58.50 -33.24
CA GLY A 900 4.64 58.04 -31.89
C GLY A 900 6.16 57.99 -31.61
N PRO A 901 6.56 58.05 -30.33
CA PRO A 901 7.96 58.19 -29.93
C PRO A 901 8.82 56.94 -30.24
N VAL A 902 10.14 57.15 -30.25
CA VAL A 902 11.19 56.14 -30.47
C VAL A 902 11.42 55.32 -29.19
N TRP A 903 12.09 54.17 -29.29
CA TRP A 903 12.24 53.17 -28.22
C TRP A 903 13.71 52.74 -28.02
N PRO A 904 14.12 52.33 -26.81
CA PRO A 904 15.51 51.94 -26.53
C PRO A 904 15.90 50.61 -27.19
N LEU A 905 17.22 50.41 -27.37
CA LEU A 905 17.84 49.33 -28.15
C LEU A 905 17.72 47.93 -27.47
N GLY A 906 16.51 47.38 -27.41
CA GLY A 906 16.19 46.05 -26.86
C GLY A 906 15.49 45.14 -27.87
N LEU A 907 14.38 45.63 -28.43
CA LEU A 907 13.75 45.15 -29.66
C LEU A 907 14.16 46.12 -30.79
N ARG A 908 14.50 45.62 -31.98
CA ARG A 908 14.81 46.51 -33.12
C ARG A 908 13.52 46.92 -33.82
N HIS A 909 13.46 48.22 -34.12
CA HIS A 909 12.42 49.01 -34.77
C HIS A 909 10.95 48.73 -34.36
N ARG A 910 10.02 49.40 -35.04
CA ARG A 910 8.61 49.56 -34.61
C ARG A 910 7.88 48.22 -34.70
N LEU A 911 7.48 47.66 -33.56
CA LEU A 911 6.27 46.83 -33.53
C LEU A 911 5.09 47.72 -33.95
N PRO A 912 4.33 47.38 -35.00
CA PRO A 912 3.23 48.21 -35.47
C PRO A 912 2.03 48.13 -34.54
N ASN A 913 1.37 49.27 -34.28
CA ASN A 913 0.13 49.38 -33.49
C ASN A 913 -1.05 48.56 -34.04
N ALA A 914 -0.91 47.99 -35.24
CA ALA A 914 -1.85 47.06 -35.85
C ALA A 914 -1.12 45.75 -36.21
N PRO A 915 -1.71 44.57 -35.96
CA PRO A 915 -1.10 43.29 -36.32
C PRO A 915 -0.87 43.20 -37.83
N THR A 916 0.23 42.54 -38.21
CA THR A 916 0.59 42.27 -39.61
C THR A 916 -0.46 41.39 -40.30
N HIS A 917 -1.07 40.48 -39.55
CA HIS A 917 -2.29 39.76 -39.94
C HIS A 917 -3.18 39.57 -38.70
N SER A 918 -4.49 39.75 -38.82
CA SER A 918 -5.46 39.25 -37.83
C SER A 918 -6.44 38.31 -38.52
N ILE A 919 -6.57 37.10 -37.98
CA ILE A 919 -7.22 35.97 -38.64
C ILE A 919 -8.25 35.39 -37.68
N LEU A 920 -9.50 35.20 -38.10
CA LEU A 920 -10.46 34.40 -37.34
C LEU A 920 -10.03 32.94 -37.42
N ALA A 921 -9.36 32.45 -36.37
CA ALA A 921 -8.76 31.13 -36.37
C ALA A 921 -9.81 30.04 -36.09
N GLN A 922 -10.68 30.22 -35.09
CA GLN A 922 -11.71 29.25 -34.73
C GLN A 922 -13.00 29.90 -34.20
N GLN A 923 -14.07 29.10 -34.07
CA GLN A 923 -15.32 29.55 -33.48
C GLN A 923 -15.28 29.33 -31.97
N GLY A 924 -14.90 30.39 -31.24
CA GLY A 924 -14.67 30.36 -29.79
C GLY A 924 -13.19 30.56 -29.41
N PRO A 925 -12.89 30.60 -28.11
CA PRO A 925 -11.58 31.02 -27.59
C PRO A 925 -10.36 30.31 -28.17
N VAL A 926 -9.29 31.07 -28.40
CA VAL A 926 -7.92 30.54 -28.49
C VAL A 926 -7.38 30.40 -27.06
N HIS A 927 -6.97 29.21 -26.64
CA HIS A 927 -6.40 28.98 -25.31
C HIS A 927 -4.87 28.90 -25.33
N ALA A 928 -4.27 28.37 -26.40
CA ALA A 928 -2.82 28.31 -26.56
C ALA A 928 -2.35 28.63 -27.98
N VAL A 929 -1.23 29.35 -28.09
CA VAL A 929 -0.54 29.64 -29.35
C VAL A 929 0.94 29.25 -29.29
N GLY A 930 1.51 28.86 -30.43
CA GLY A 930 2.91 28.45 -30.54
C GLY A 930 3.56 28.88 -31.85
N LEU A 931 4.88 28.96 -31.86
CA LEU A 931 5.69 29.32 -33.03
C LEU A 931 6.82 28.31 -33.25
N ALA A 932 7.01 27.86 -34.49
CA ALA A 932 8.19 27.12 -34.90
C ALA A 932 8.82 27.66 -36.18
N GLN A 933 10.14 27.57 -36.27
CA GLN A 933 10.88 27.68 -37.51
C GLN A 933 11.03 26.27 -38.11
N THR A 934 10.59 26.07 -39.34
CA THR A 934 10.69 24.81 -40.07
C THR A 934 11.34 25.05 -41.44
N GLY A 935 11.61 23.98 -42.20
CA GLY A 935 12.19 24.09 -43.54
C GLY A 935 11.30 24.79 -44.57
N GLU A 936 9.99 24.88 -44.32
CA GLU A 936 9.00 25.53 -45.19
C GLU A 936 8.74 27.01 -44.81
N GLY A 937 9.36 27.51 -43.74
CA GLY A 937 9.19 28.86 -43.22
C GLY A 937 8.89 28.89 -41.72
N ARG A 938 8.25 29.96 -41.23
CA ARG A 938 7.74 30.00 -39.85
C ARG A 938 6.27 29.59 -39.82
N LEU A 939 5.94 28.63 -38.96
CA LEU A 939 4.59 28.17 -38.73
C LEU A 939 4.10 28.70 -37.37
N ALA A 940 2.90 29.25 -37.36
CA ALA A 940 2.16 29.61 -36.17
C ALA A 940 1.07 28.56 -35.93
N TYR A 941 0.96 28.10 -34.70
CA TYR A 941 0.04 27.07 -34.24
C TYR A 941 -0.96 27.68 -33.28
N CYS A 942 -2.23 27.26 -33.33
CA CYS A 942 -3.22 27.64 -32.31
C CYS A 942 -4.15 26.48 -31.96
N LEU A 943 -4.51 26.42 -30.67
CA LEU A 943 -5.47 25.51 -30.06
C LEU A 943 -6.54 26.31 -29.31
N GLY A 944 -7.65 25.67 -28.98
CA GLY A 944 -8.64 26.25 -28.10
C GLY A 944 -9.93 25.44 -28.06
N HIS A 945 -11.03 26.16 -27.88
CA HIS A 945 -12.32 25.60 -27.51
C HIS A 945 -12.92 24.59 -28.52
N THR A 946 -12.46 24.59 -29.77
CA THR A 946 -12.97 23.68 -30.81
C THR A 946 -12.27 22.31 -30.88
N GLY A 947 -11.31 22.03 -29.99
CA GLY A 947 -10.53 20.78 -29.98
C GLY A 947 -9.70 20.54 -31.25
N THR A 948 -9.41 21.62 -32.00
CA THR A 948 -8.82 21.58 -33.34
C THR A 948 -7.51 22.37 -33.38
N LEU A 949 -6.40 21.70 -33.64
CA LEU A 949 -5.14 22.36 -33.96
C LEU A 949 -5.23 22.99 -35.35
N LYS A 950 -4.89 24.27 -35.46
CA LYS A 950 -4.71 24.92 -36.76
C LYS A 950 -3.29 25.46 -36.92
N ILE A 951 -2.80 25.39 -38.15
CA ILE A 951 -1.44 25.72 -38.54
C ILE A 951 -1.51 26.79 -39.63
N PHE A 952 -0.88 27.92 -39.40
CA PHE A 952 -0.81 29.07 -40.31
C PHE A 952 0.63 29.37 -40.68
N ASN A 953 0.87 29.84 -41.90
CA ASN A 953 2.17 30.39 -42.26
C ASN A 953 2.31 31.80 -41.65
N ALA A 954 3.30 32.00 -40.79
CA ALA A 954 3.44 33.22 -39.99
C ALA A 954 3.90 34.46 -40.79
N ALA A 955 4.19 34.32 -42.10
CA ALA A 955 4.51 35.41 -43.00
C ALA A 955 3.33 35.81 -43.90
N SER A 956 2.61 34.83 -44.48
CA SER A 956 1.47 35.08 -45.38
C SER A 956 0.10 35.14 -44.69
N GLY A 957 -0.01 34.67 -43.44
CA GLY A 957 -1.29 34.56 -42.72
C GLY A 957 -2.21 33.44 -43.23
N SER A 958 -1.82 32.70 -44.27
CA SER A 958 -2.63 31.63 -44.86
C SER A 958 -2.65 30.38 -43.99
N GLN A 959 -3.83 29.79 -43.76
CA GLN A 959 -3.97 28.49 -43.11
C GLN A 959 -3.31 27.40 -43.98
N VAL A 960 -2.32 26.71 -43.44
CA VAL A 960 -1.60 25.59 -44.08
C VAL A 960 -2.35 24.28 -43.84
N ARG A 961 -2.87 24.08 -42.61
CA ARG A 961 -3.56 22.85 -42.21
C ARG A 961 -4.46 23.06 -40.99
N ALA A 962 -5.45 22.18 -40.84
CA ALA A 962 -6.23 22.01 -39.62
C ALA A 962 -6.31 20.52 -39.28
N ALA A 963 -6.32 20.17 -37.99
CA ALA A 963 -6.44 18.81 -37.49
C ALA A 963 -7.32 18.79 -36.24
N LYS A 964 -8.47 18.11 -36.33
CA LYS A 964 -9.34 17.83 -35.18
C LYS A 964 -8.67 16.76 -34.32
N LEU A 965 -8.50 17.01 -33.02
CA LEU A 965 -7.81 16.10 -32.09
C LEU A 965 -8.81 15.44 -31.13
N THR A 966 -9.70 16.24 -30.57
CA THR A 966 -10.74 15.83 -29.60
C THR A 966 -12.00 16.68 -29.79
N ASP A 967 -13.11 16.28 -29.21
CA ASP A 967 -14.34 17.08 -29.10
C ASP A 967 -14.40 17.97 -27.86
N MET A 968 -13.45 17.82 -26.92
CA MET A 968 -13.27 18.72 -25.79
C MET A 968 -12.37 19.93 -26.11
N PRO A 969 -12.41 21.02 -25.33
CA PRO A 969 -11.46 22.13 -25.44
C PRO A 969 -10.01 21.67 -25.25
N CYS A 970 -9.11 22.14 -26.13
CA CYS A 970 -7.67 22.03 -25.92
C CYS A 970 -7.13 23.29 -25.24
N THR A 971 -6.49 23.11 -24.10
CA THR A 971 -5.99 24.14 -23.17
C THR A 971 -4.55 24.54 -23.43
N ALA A 972 -3.65 23.54 -23.40
CA ALA A 972 -2.20 23.74 -23.38
C ALA A 972 -1.53 23.34 -24.70
N MET A 973 -0.40 23.97 -25.01
CA MET A 973 0.46 23.60 -26.14
C MET A 973 1.93 23.51 -25.71
N ALA A 974 2.63 22.46 -26.15
CA ALA A 974 4.09 22.44 -26.16
C ALA A 974 4.62 21.98 -27.53
N LEU A 975 5.87 22.33 -27.82
CA LEU A 975 6.56 21.97 -29.05
C LEU A 975 7.80 21.14 -28.70
N LEU A 976 7.92 19.95 -29.29
CA LEU A 976 9.08 19.08 -29.14
C LEU A 976 9.92 19.14 -30.42
N SER A 977 11.17 19.59 -30.28
CA SER A 977 12.14 19.67 -31.38
C SER A 977 12.71 18.30 -31.69
N ASN A 978 12.37 17.74 -32.85
CA ASN A 978 12.92 16.43 -33.24
C ASN A 978 14.41 16.54 -33.60
N ALA A 979 15.28 16.15 -32.67
CA ALA A 979 16.74 16.12 -32.85
C ALA A 979 17.26 14.82 -33.49
N ALA A 980 16.41 13.80 -33.68
CA ALA A 980 16.82 12.44 -34.06
C ALA A 980 16.18 11.96 -35.37
N GLY A 981 17.02 11.66 -36.36
CA GLY A 981 16.74 10.75 -37.50
C GLY A 981 15.66 11.12 -38.54
N GLY A 982 14.71 12.00 -38.23
CA GLY A 982 13.53 12.27 -39.07
C GLY A 982 13.80 13.21 -40.25
N SER A 983 13.63 12.71 -41.49
CA SER A 983 13.91 13.44 -42.74
C SER A 983 13.01 14.65 -43.06
N SER A 984 12.09 15.03 -42.16
CA SER A 984 11.12 16.12 -42.38
C SER A 984 11.50 17.46 -41.75
N GLY A 985 12.31 17.47 -40.67
CA GLY A 985 12.64 18.69 -39.93
C GLY A 985 11.43 19.45 -39.33
N GLN A 986 10.30 18.76 -39.14
CA GLN A 986 9.05 19.34 -38.58
C GLN A 986 8.90 18.94 -37.10
N PRO A 987 8.59 19.87 -36.18
CA PRO A 987 8.41 19.57 -34.76
C PRO A 987 7.14 18.74 -34.51
N ILE A 988 7.12 18.07 -33.35
CA ILE A 988 5.91 17.43 -32.82
C ILE A 988 5.20 18.47 -31.93
N VAL A 989 3.90 18.65 -32.16
CA VAL A 989 3.03 19.52 -31.35
C VAL A 989 2.29 18.65 -30.35
N LEU A 990 2.32 19.06 -29.08
CA LEU A 990 1.68 18.40 -27.96
C LEU A 990 0.54 19.30 -27.47
N CYS A 991 -0.64 18.71 -27.27
CA CYS A 991 -1.88 19.44 -27.03
C CYS A 991 -2.58 18.87 -25.78
N GLY A 992 -2.70 19.67 -24.71
CA GLY A 992 -3.44 19.29 -23.50
C GLY A 992 -4.94 19.52 -23.65
N SER A 993 -5.77 18.77 -22.92
CA SER A 993 -7.23 18.75 -23.09
C SER A 993 -8.00 18.60 -21.77
N TYR A 994 -9.27 19.04 -21.81
CA TYR A 994 -10.31 18.78 -20.79
C TYR A 994 -10.83 17.33 -20.77
N ASP A 995 -10.34 16.44 -21.64
CA ASP A 995 -10.56 14.98 -21.56
C ASP A 995 -9.42 14.23 -20.81
N ASN A 996 -8.58 14.99 -20.10
CA ASN A 996 -7.42 14.55 -19.32
C ASN A 996 -6.25 13.94 -20.13
N LYS A 997 -6.34 13.94 -21.47
CA LYS A 997 -5.30 13.39 -22.36
C LYS A 997 -4.36 14.47 -22.88
N VAL A 998 -3.19 14.01 -23.34
CA VAL A 998 -2.27 14.78 -24.18
C VAL A 998 -2.23 14.17 -25.57
N TYR A 999 -2.51 14.98 -26.58
CA TYR A 999 -2.54 14.60 -28.00
C TYR A 999 -1.23 15.02 -28.69
N ALA A 1000 -0.62 14.12 -29.44
CA ALA A 1000 0.60 14.37 -30.21
C ALA A 1000 0.31 14.41 -31.72
N THR A 1001 0.84 15.41 -32.41
CA THR A 1001 0.65 15.57 -33.85
C THR A 1001 1.86 16.19 -34.54
N GLN A 1002 2.30 15.60 -35.64
CA GLN A 1002 3.39 16.14 -36.47
C GLN A 1002 2.80 16.71 -37.75
N HIS A 1003 3.01 18.02 -37.99
CA HIS A 1003 2.49 18.74 -39.15
C HIS A 1003 1.00 18.44 -39.45
N GLY A 1004 0.15 18.42 -38.41
CA GLY A 1004 -1.29 18.18 -38.51
C GLY A 1004 -1.70 16.74 -38.87
N ARG A 1005 -0.78 15.76 -38.81
CA ARG A 1005 -1.11 14.34 -38.73
C ARG A 1005 -1.07 13.92 -37.27
N ALA A 1006 -2.17 13.43 -36.72
CA ALA A 1006 -2.18 12.81 -35.39
C ALA A 1006 -1.20 11.63 -35.36
N LEU A 1007 -0.33 11.61 -34.35
CA LEU A 1007 0.55 10.48 -34.03
C LEU A 1007 -0.18 9.53 -33.07
N GLY A 1008 -0.86 10.10 -32.07
CA GLY A 1008 -1.70 9.40 -31.09
C GLY A 1008 -2.06 10.32 -29.93
N ALA A 1009 -2.52 9.73 -28.84
CA ALA A 1009 -2.82 10.42 -27.58
C ALA A 1009 -2.58 9.47 -26.40
N PHE A 1010 -2.39 10.03 -25.21
CA PHE A 1010 -2.23 9.27 -23.96
C PHE A 1010 -2.96 9.93 -22.80
N ASP A 1011 -3.50 9.12 -21.91
CA ASP A 1011 -4.08 9.54 -20.63
C ASP A 1011 -2.96 10.05 -19.72
N ALA A 1012 -3.04 11.32 -19.31
CA ALA A 1012 -1.96 11.98 -18.58
C ALA A 1012 -2.34 12.26 -17.11
N HIS A 1013 -3.57 12.68 -16.86
CA HIS A 1013 -4.02 13.17 -15.56
C HIS A 1013 -5.41 12.61 -15.18
N ASP A 1014 -5.81 12.83 -13.93
CA ASP A 1014 -7.18 12.48 -13.46
C ASP A 1014 -8.17 13.65 -13.62
N ASP A 1015 -7.69 14.84 -13.99
CA ASP A 1015 -8.46 16.03 -14.36
C ASP A 1015 -7.78 16.79 -15.53
N ALA A 1016 -8.41 17.85 -16.03
CA ALA A 1016 -8.00 18.66 -17.18
C ALA A 1016 -6.50 19.01 -17.19
N VAL A 1017 -5.83 18.78 -18.34
CA VAL A 1017 -4.40 19.11 -18.50
C VAL A 1017 -4.26 20.61 -18.72
N SER A 1018 -4.01 21.37 -17.66
CA SER A 1018 -3.96 22.84 -17.68
C SER A 1018 -2.73 23.38 -18.40
N CYS A 1019 -1.59 22.69 -18.31
CA CYS A 1019 -0.30 23.19 -18.80
C CYS A 1019 0.61 22.09 -19.38
N LEU A 1020 1.48 22.49 -20.32
CA LEU A 1020 2.49 21.63 -20.95
C LEU A 1020 3.82 22.38 -21.13
N ALA A 1021 4.94 21.68 -20.92
CA ALA A 1021 6.29 22.15 -21.23
C ALA A 1021 7.16 21.00 -21.78
N THR A 1022 8.31 21.33 -22.37
CA THR A 1022 9.29 20.38 -22.93
C THR A 1022 10.71 20.77 -22.50
N CYS A 1023 11.57 19.77 -22.28
CA CYS A 1023 12.99 19.97 -22.00
C CYS A 1023 13.86 19.05 -22.89
N ALA A 1024 15.08 19.50 -23.22
CA ALA A 1024 15.89 18.91 -24.29
C ALA A 1024 16.97 17.90 -23.82
N ALA A 1025 17.02 17.56 -22.53
CA ALA A 1025 18.07 16.71 -21.97
C ALA A 1025 17.66 15.99 -20.66
N PRO A 1026 17.09 14.77 -20.71
CA PRO A 1026 16.64 14.03 -21.90
C PRO A 1026 15.36 14.63 -22.49
N ASP A 1027 15.09 14.36 -23.78
CA ASP A 1027 13.81 14.72 -24.42
C ASP A 1027 12.64 14.22 -23.59
N SER A 1028 11.95 15.17 -22.94
CA SER A 1028 10.88 14.88 -22.01
C SER A 1028 9.80 15.96 -22.04
N ILE A 1029 8.59 15.54 -21.68
CA ILE A 1029 7.38 16.37 -21.63
C ILE A 1029 7.00 16.51 -20.17
N ILE A 1030 6.61 17.71 -19.77
CA ILE A 1030 6.06 17.99 -18.46
C ILE A 1030 4.60 18.39 -18.66
N SER A 1031 3.67 17.69 -18.04
CA SER A 1031 2.26 18.06 -17.97
C SER A 1031 1.87 18.43 -16.55
N ALA A 1032 0.97 19.41 -16.43
CA ALA A 1032 0.36 19.79 -15.17
C ALA A 1032 -1.16 19.87 -15.36
N SER A 1033 -1.90 19.73 -14.25
CA SER A 1033 -3.35 19.62 -14.25
C SER A 1033 -3.97 20.26 -13.00
N TRP A 1034 -5.29 20.41 -13.05
CA TRP A 1034 -6.11 20.71 -11.88
C TRP A 1034 -6.19 19.53 -10.89
N ASP A 1035 -5.73 18.33 -11.25
CA ASP A 1035 -5.53 17.17 -10.34
C ASP A 1035 -4.41 17.39 -9.29
N CYS A 1036 -3.91 18.62 -9.15
CA CYS A 1036 -2.86 19.05 -8.23
C CYS A 1036 -1.50 18.34 -8.45
N SER A 1037 -1.29 17.69 -9.61
CA SER A 1037 -0.02 17.02 -9.93
C SER A 1037 0.69 17.60 -11.15
N VAL A 1038 2.02 17.45 -11.14
CA VAL A 1038 2.87 17.54 -12.34
C VAL A 1038 3.42 16.16 -12.67
N LYS A 1039 3.37 15.77 -13.95
CA LYS A 1039 3.87 14.48 -14.45
C LYS A 1039 4.90 14.69 -15.56
N LEU A 1040 6.02 13.98 -15.47
CA LEU A 1040 7.13 13.98 -16.42
C LEU A 1040 7.05 12.72 -17.28
N TRP A 1041 7.17 12.86 -18.60
CA TRP A 1041 7.08 11.77 -19.57
C TRP A 1041 8.34 11.76 -20.42
N SER A 1042 9.10 10.67 -20.37
CA SER A 1042 10.34 10.52 -21.16
C SER A 1042 10.02 10.13 -22.59
N VAL A 1043 10.52 10.89 -23.56
CA VAL A 1043 10.37 10.61 -25.00
C VAL A 1043 11.67 10.03 -25.56
N ALA A 1044 11.95 8.78 -25.19
CA ALA A 1044 13.04 8.00 -25.78
C ALA A 1044 12.55 7.22 -27.01
N GLU A 1045 13.45 6.87 -27.94
CA GLU A 1045 13.12 6.02 -29.09
C GLU A 1045 12.44 4.71 -28.64
N GLY A 1046 11.26 4.42 -29.19
CA GLY A 1046 10.43 3.26 -28.79
C GLY A 1046 9.65 3.42 -27.47
N ARG A 1047 9.66 4.60 -26.84
CA ARG A 1047 8.89 4.93 -25.62
C ARG A 1047 8.03 6.19 -25.76
N GLU A 1048 7.66 6.54 -27.00
CA GLU A 1048 6.72 7.64 -27.29
C GLU A 1048 5.38 7.42 -26.54
N PRO A 1049 4.96 8.31 -25.62
CA PRO A 1049 3.75 8.09 -24.82
C PRO A 1049 2.46 7.92 -25.65
N TRP A 1050 2.39 8.60 -26.80
CA TRP A 1050 1.28 8.49 -27.77
C TRP A 1050 1.34 7.23 -28.66
N GLY A 1051 2.31 6.34 -28.46
CA GLY A 1051 2.55 5.15 -29.30
C GLY A 1051 1.49 4.04 -29.19
N GLY A 1052 0.42 4.23 -28.42
CA GLY A 1052 -0.68 3.28 -28.25
C GLY A 1052 -0.44 2.20 -27.19
N THR A 1053 0.77 2.14 -26.60
CA THR A 1053 1.04 1.41 -25.36
C THR A 1053 0.84 2.34 -24.15
N PRO A 1054 0.28 1.85 -23.02
CA PRO A 1054 0.14 2.67 -21.82
C PRO A 1054 1.51 2.91 -21.16
N VAL A 1055 2.06 4.11 -21.36
CA VAL A 1055 3.30 4.57 -20.73
C VAL A 1055 2.96 5.24 -19.39
N LEU A 1056 3.65 4.85 -18.30
CA LEU A 1056 3.56 5.52 -17.01
C LEU A 1056 4.50 6.74 -16.96
N PRO A 1057 4.17 7.80 -16.19
CA PRO A 1057 5.06 8.94 -16.00
C PRO A 1057 6.36 8.51 -15.30
N SER A 1058 7.49 9.10 -15.70
CA SER A 1058 8.82 8.83 -15.16
C SER A 1058 9.09 9.55 -13.83
N LEU A 1059 8.33 10.61 -13.56
CA LEU A 1059 8.24 11.31 -12.28
C LEU A 1059 6.84 11.91 -12.14
N GLU A 1060 6.33 11.92 -10.92
CA GLU A 1060 5.10 12.59 -10.51
C GLU A 1060 5.44 13.46 -9.28
N ILE A 1061 4.94 14.70 -9.27
CA ILE A 1061 5.06 15.66 -8.17
C ILE A 1061 3.63 16.03 -7.77
N GLY A 1062 3.17 15.52 -6.63
CA GLY A 1062 1.81 15.71 -6.09
C GLY A 1062 1.80 16.46 -4.76
N ASP A 1063 2.81 17.29 -4.52
CA ASP A 1063 3.01 18.04 -3.28
C ASP A 1063 2.27 19.42 -3.27
N HIS A 1064 1.41 19.68 -4.26
CA HIS A 1064 0.62 20.91 -4.37
C HIS A 1064 -0.74 20.77 -3.66
N GLU A 1065 -1.14 21.80 -2.91
CA GLU A 1065 -2.44 21.84 -2.20
C GLU A 1065 -3.60 22.40 -3.05
N ALA A 1066 -3.31 22.91 -4.26
CA ALA A 1066 -4.27 23.54 -5.16
C ALA A 1066 -3.96 23.22 -6.64
N GLY A 1067 -4.97 23.37 -7.51
CA GLY A 1067 -4.86 23.11 -8.94
C GLY A 1067 -3.78 23.96 -9.61
N ILE A 1068 -3.05 23.40 -10.56
CA ILE A 1068 -1.93 24.08 -11.23
C ILE A 1068 -2.46 24.81 -12.46
N TRP A 1069 -2.18 26.10 -12.58
CA TRP A 1069 -2.65 26.97 -13.67
C TRP A 1069 -1.52 27.44 -14.61
N ALA A 1070 -0.29 27.54 -14.11
CA ALA A 1070 0.88 27.94 -14.89
C ALA A 1070 2.09 27.03 -14.67
N LEU A 1071 2.92 26.89 -15.70
CA LEU A 1071 4.07 25.99 -15.74
C LEU A 1071 5.21 26.61 -16.58
N SER A 1072 6.45 26.56 -16.08
CA SER A 1072 7.63 27.00 -16.83
C SER A 1072 8.87 26.19 -16.43
N ALA A 1073 9.56 25.59 -17.39
CA ALA A 1073 10.73 24.73 -17.16
C ALA A 1073 12.00 25.30 -17.79
N ASP A 1074 13.17 24.96 -17.25
CA ASP A 1074 14.43 25.24 -17.95
C ASP A 1074 14.66 24.27 -19.13
N GLY A 1075 15.42 24.73 -20.12
CA GLY A 1075 15.71 23.93 -21.32
C GLY A 1075 16.59 22.69 -21.06
N GLN A 1076 17.13 22.54 -19.85
CA GLN A 1076 18.00 21.44 -19.44
C GLN A 1076 17.26 20.36 -18.61
N GLY A 1077 15.96 20.53 -18.35
CA GLY A 1077 15.17 19.57 -17.58
C GLY A 1077 15.61 19.46 -16.12
N ARG A 1078 16.22 20.52 -15.56
CA ARG A 1078 16.72 20.53 -14.19
C ARG A 1078 15.75 21.20 -13.23
N THR A 1079 15.20 22.34 -13.63
CA THR A 1079 14.39 23.21 -12.77
C THR A 1079 13.02 23.42 -13.40
N LEU A 1080 11.99 23.27 -12.57
CA LEU A 1080 10.61 23.55 -12.93
C LEU A 1080 10.06 24.64 -12.00
N VAL A 1081 9.19 25.50 -12.53
CA VAL A 1081 8.41 26.45 -11.74
C VAL A 1081 6.92 26.24 -12.05
N THR A 1082 6.13 26.06 -11.01
CA THR A 1082 4.66 25.90 -11.05
C THR A 1082 3.96 27.08 -10.39
N GLY A 1083 2.77 27.41 -10.88
CA GLY A 1083 1.90 28.44 -10.33
C GLY A 1083 0.48 27.90 -10.18
N THR A 1084 -0.12 28.11 -9.02
CA THR A 1084 -1.36 27.45 -8.60
C THR A 1084 -2.54 28.43 -8.48
N GLU A 1085 -3.73 27.86 -8.28
CA GLU A 1085 -5.01 28.57 -8.18
C GLU A 1085 -5.08 29.53 -6.98
N ASP A 1086 -4.36 29.23 -5.90
CA ASP A 1086 -4.27 30.02 -4.67
C ASP A 1086 -3.34 31.26 -4.77
N GLY A 1087 -2.68 31.47 -5.92
CA GLY A 1087 -1.70 32.53 -6.09
C GLY A 1087 -0.29 32.18 -5.57
N SER A 1088 -0.03 30.92 -5.19
CA SER A 1088 1.32 30.43 -4.89
C SER A 1088 2.14 30.16 -6.15
N VAL A 1089 3.46 30.31 -6.02
CA VAL A 1089 4.47 29.90 -6.99
C VAL A 1089 5.53 29.06 -6.27
N ALA A 1090 5.90 27.92 -6.86
CA ALA A 1090 6.91 27.02 -6.31
C ALA A 1090 7.95 26.62 -7.37
N ALA A 1091 9.21 26.51 -6.97
CA ALA A 1091 10.30 26.02 -7.82
C ALA A 1091 10.80 24.65 -7.34
N TRP A 1092 11.07 23.75 -8.29
CA TRP A 1092 11.39 22.34 -8.05
C TRP A 1092 12.67 21.93 -8.77
N ASP A 1093 13.53 21.17 -8.10
CA ASP A 1093 14.64 20.46 -8.75
C ASP A 1093 14.13 19.09 -9.22
N LEU A 1094 13.99 18.93 -10.53
CA LEU A 1094 13.50 17.71 -11.19
C LEU A 1094 14.44 16.50 -10.99
N ARG A 1095 15.71 16.74 -10.64
CA ARG A 1095 16.70 15.69 -10.34
C ARG A 1095 16.60 15.21 -8.89
N SER A 1096 16.49 16.12 -7.92
CA SER A 1096 16.36 15.75 -6.51
C SER A 1096 14.92 15.49 -6.07
N ARG A 1097 13.93 15.84 -6.90
CA ARG A 1097 12.48 15.72 -6.66
C ARG A 1097 12.03 16.51 -5.41
N ALA A 1098 12.61 17.68 -5.22
CA ALA A 1098 12.37 18.51 -4.04
C ALA A 1098 11.97 19.93 -4.43
N CYS A 1099 11.04 20.51 -3.66
CA CYS A 1099 10.80 21.94 -3.67
C CYS A 1099 12.06 22.69 -3.22
N ILE A 1100 12.54 23.62 -4.05
CA ILE A 1100 13.67 24.51 -3.78
C ILE A 1100 13.19 25.69 -2.92
N TRP A 1101 12.03 26.25 -3.27
CA TRP A 1101 11.33 27.31 -2.55
C TRP A 1101 9.87 27.39 -3.01
N GLN A 1102 9.01 27.93 -2.15
CA GLN A 1102 7.61 28.28 -2.44
C GLN A 1102 7.32 29.67 -1.86
N ALA A 1103 6.55 30.48 -2.59
CA ALA A 1103 6.14 31.82 -2.19
C ALA A 1103 4.68 32.08 -2.61
N ALA A 1104 3.88 32.65 -1.72
CA ALA A 1104 2.58 33.24 -2.07
C ALA A 1104 2.84 34.61 -2.72
N VAL A 1105 2.45 34.78 -3.98
CA VAL A 1105 2.76 35.99 -4.78
C VAL A 1105 1.50 36.85 -4.97
N SER A 1106 0.36 36.19 -5.12
CA SER A 1106 -0.96 36.75 -5.42
C SER A 1106 -1.99 36.24 -4.39
N GLN A 1107 -3.21 36.78 -4.42
CA GLN A 1107 -4.39 36.24 -3.72
C GLN A 1107 -5.40 35.57 -4.68
N ASP A 1108 -5.04 35.51 -5.97
CA ASP A 1108 -5.83 35.01 -7.09
C ASP A 1108 -4.90 34.25 -8.07
N TYR A 1109 -5.46 33.41 -8.94
CA TYR A 1109 -4.71 32.39 -9.67
C TYR A 1109 -3.56 32.94 -10.53
N ILE A 1110 -2.50 32.14 -10.65
CA ILE A 1110 -1.36 32.47 -11.52
C ILE A 1110 -1.70 32.13 -12.97
N GLY A 1111 -2.15 33.13 -13.73
CA GLY A 1111 -2.45 32.98 -15.16
C GLY A 1111 -1.23 32.67 -16.03
N GLY A 1112 -0.02 33.08 -15.64
CA GLY A 1112 1.17 32.74 -16.42
C GLY A 1112 2.51 32.83 -15.68
N LEU A 1113 3.46 32.01 -16.13
CA LEU A 1113 4.84 31.96 -15.66
C LEU A 1113 5.82 31.92 -16.83
N SER A 1114 6.94 32.66 -16.70
CA SER A 1114 8.05 32.59 -17.65
C SER A 1114 9.39 32.60 -16.91
N LEU A 1115 10.07 31.45 -16.91
CA LEU A 1115 11.43 31.30 -16.38
C LEU A 1115 12.45 31.90 -17.35
N SER A 1116 13.36 32.73 -16.84
CA SER A 1116 14.45 33.30 -17.63
C SER A 1116 15.40 32.21 -18.14
N SER A 1117 15.82 32.32 -19.40
CA SER A 1117 16.78 31.42 -20.08
C SER A 1117 18.17 31.33 -19.44
N ALA A 1118 18.46 32.14 -18.42
CA ALA A 1118 19.67 32.09 -17.62
C ALA A 1118 19.47 31.49 -16.21
N GLU A 1119 18.28 30.94 -15.89
CA GLU A 1119 17.91 30.40 -14.56
C GLU A 1119 18.09 31.43 -13.42
N GLN A 1120 17.83 32.72 -13.70
CA GLN A 1120 18.05 33.82 -12.74
C GLN A 1120 16.78 34.41 -12.14
N ALA A 1121 15.71 34.50 -12.92
CA ALA A 1121 14.47 35.11 -12.48
C ALA A 1121 13.25 34.45 -13.12
N VAL A 1122 12.11 34.56 -12.44
CA VAL A 1122 10.79 34.15 -12.91
C VAL A 1122 9.95 35.41 -13.09
N VAL A 1123 9.29 35.54 -14.24
CA VAL A 1123 8.20 36.50 -14.42
C VAL A 1123 6.88 35.81 -14.12
N VAL A 1124 6.12 36.38 -13.19
CA VAL A 1124 4.80 35.91 -12.75
C VAL A 1124 3.75 36.91 -13.24
N ALA A 1125 2.65 36.39 -13.78
CA ALA A 1125 1.48 37.15 -14.19
C ALA A 1125 0.24 36.54 -13.52
N ALA A 1126 -0.49 37.34 -12.74
CA ALA A 1126 -1.59 36.87 -11.90
C ALA A 1126 -2.93 37.54 -12.23
N ALA A 1127 -4.02 36.85 -11.87
CA ALA A 1127 -5.39 37.30 -12.08
C ALA A 1127 -5.76 38.56 -11.25
N ASP A 1128 -5.04 38.83 -10.16
CA ASP A 1128 -5.18 40.10 -9.40
C ASP A 1128 -4.73 41.35 -10.18
N GLY A 1129 -4.15 41.16 -11.38
CA GLY A 1129 -3.64 42.22 -12.23
C GLY A 1129 -2.25 42.70 -11.85
N SER A 1130 -1.52 41.96 -11.00
CA SER A 1130 -0.11 42.20 -10.71
C SER A 1130 0.82 41.37 -11.60
N ALA A 1131 1.93 41.99 -12.00
CA ALA A 1131 3.07 41.32 -12.60
C ALA A 1131 4.25 41.40 -11.62
N SER A 1132 4.87 40.25 -11.30
CA SER A 1132 5.94 40.16 -10.30
C SER A 1132 7.19 39.49 -10.89
N LEU A 1133 8.37 39.97 -10.50
CA LEU A 1133 9.67 39.44 -10.91
C LEU A 1133 10.35 38.85 -9.67
N LEU A 1134 10.58 37.54 -9.67
CA LEU A 1134 11.16 36.81 -8.53
C LEU A 1134 12.60 36.37 -8.83
N ASP A 1135 13.49 36.45 -7.84
CA ASP A 1135 14.89 36.01 -7.95
C ASP A 1135 15.05 34.53 -7.55
N MET A 1136 15.47 33.70 -8.51
CA MET A 1136 15.66 32.25 -8.32
C MET A 1136 16.75 31.92 -7.29
N ARG A 1137 17.81 32.74 -7.19
CA ARG A 1137 18.93 32.53 -6.25
C ARG A 1137 18.60 33.00 -4.84
N ARG A 1138 17.59 33.85 -4.68
CA ARG A 1138 17.15 34.39 -3.38
C ARG A 1138 15.88 33.73 -2.86
N GLY A 1139 15.59 32.51 -3.31
CA GLY A 1139 14.48 31.69 -2.80
C GLY A 1139 13.10 32.19 -3.23
N GLY A 1140 12.98 32.75 -4.43
CA GLY A 1140 11.72 33.32 -4.93
C GLY A 1140 11.41 34.72 -4.40
N ALA A 1141 12.36 35.39 -3.74
CA ALA A 1141 12.18 36.75 -3.25
C ALA A 1141 11.87 37.73 -4.39
N GLU A 1142 10.86 38.57 -4.18
CA GLU A 1142 10.42 39.59 -5.14
C GLU A 1142 11.49 40.68 -5.33
N VAL A 1143 11.79 40.96 -6.59
CA VAL A 1143 12.72 42.02 -7.05
C VAL A 1143 11.94 43.30 -7.38
N SER A 1144 10.81 43.14 -8.06
CA SER A 1144 9.93 44.23 -8.50
C SER A 1144 8.53 43.70 -8.78
N ARG A 1145 7.52 44.51 -8.52
CA ARG A 1145 6.11 44.28 -8.87
C ARG A 1145 5.54 45.50 -9.58
N ALA A 1146 4.76 45.26 -10.62
CA ALA A 1146 4.06 46.31 -11.38
C ALA A 1146 2.55 46.03 -11.38
N ALA A 1147 1.75 47.09 -11.21
CA ALA A 1147 0.30 47.02 -11.24
C ALA A 1147 -0.22 47.24 -12.67
N CYS A 1148 -0.75 46.20 -13.29
CA CYS A 1148 -1.25 46.23 -14.67
C CYS A 1148 -2.73 46.67 -14.78
N GLY A 1149 -3.46 46.73 -13.67
CA GLY A 1149 -4.80 47.36 -13.60
C GLY A 1149 -5.95 46.61 -14.29
N ALA A 1150 -5.72 45.40 -14.79
CA ALA A 1150 -6.74 44.39 -15.10
C ALA A 1150 -6.08 43.00 -15.04
N PRO A 1151 -6.85 41.90 -14.86
CA PRO A 1151 -6.33 40.54 -14.75
C PRO A 1151 -5.37 40.14 -15.87
N LEU A 1152 -4.36 39.35 -15.54
CA LEU A 1152 -3.37 38.82 -16.48
C LEU A 1152 -3.57 37.31 -16.71
N HIS A 1153 -3.83 36.93 -17.95
CA HIS A 1153 -4.04 35.51 -18.31
C HIS A 1153 -2.80 34.83 -18.90
N CYS A 1154 -1.76 35.57 -19.31
CA CYS A 1154 -0.55 34.97 -19.86
C CYS A 1154 0.67 35.92 -19.84
N VAL A 1155 1.87 35.32 -19.91
CA VAL A 1155 3.16 36.03 -20.04
C VAL A 1155 4.10 35.30 -20.99
N ALA A 1156 4.89 36.05 -21.76
CA ALA A 1156 6.03 35.54 -22.51
C ALA A 1156 7.24 36.49 -22.35
N SER A 1157 8.45 35.95 -22.16
CA SER A 1157 9.67 36.75 -21.91
C SER A 1157 10.86 36.28 -22.73
N ASP A 1158 11.70 37.20 -23.19
CA ASP A 1158 13.03 36.92 -23.73
C ASP A 1158 14.15 36.99 -22.66
N GLY A 1159 13.78 37.25 -21.40
CA GLY A 1159 14.69 37.51 -20.29
C GLY A 1159 15.19 38.97 -20.20
N ARG A 1160 14.74 39.86 -21.09
CA ARG A 1160 15.00 41.32 -21.06
C ARG A 1160 13.71 42.12 -20.95
N VAL A 1161 12.66 41.62 -21.60
CA VAL A 1161 11.33 42.22 -21.72
C VAL A 1161 10.30 41.11 -21.54
N ALA A 1162 9.27 41.38 -20.74
CA ALA A 1162 8.07 40.53 -20.67
C ALA A 1162 6.91 41.17 -21.44
N LEU A 1163 6.17 40.35 -22.19
CA LEU A 1163 4.84 40.68 -22.71
C LEU A 1163 3.78 40.11 -21.78
N LEU A 1164 2.81 40.93 -21.38
CA LEU A 1164 1.78 40.61 -20.39
C LEU A 1164 0.40 40.76 -21.04
N GLY A 1165 -0.36 39.67 -21.17
CA GLY A 1165 -1.69 39.66 -21.80
C GLY A 1165 -2.81 39.92 -20.78
N ARG A 1166 -3.65 40.92 -21.04
CA ARG A 1166 -4.75 41.38 -20.15
C ARG A 1166 -6.14 40.98 -20.63
N GLU A 1167 -7.06 40.85 -19.68
CA GLU A 1167 -8.50 40.64 -19.91
C GLU A 1167 -9.13 41.75 -20.77
N ASP A 1168 -8.69 43.02 -20.61
CA ASP A 1168 -9.20 44.15 -21.38
C ASP A 1168 -8.75 44.18 -22.86
N GLY A 1169 -8.06 43.12 -23.31
CA GLY A 1169 -7.58 42.95 -24.68
C GLY A 1169 -6.26 43.64 -24.98
N GLN A 1170 -5.59 44.21 -23.96
CA GLN A 1170 -4.29 44.83 -24.14
C GLN A 1170 -3.13 43.85 -23.94
N VAL A 1171 -2.01 44.12 -24.60
CA VAL A 1171 -0.71 43.51 -24.29
C VAL A 1171 0.22 44.60 -23.77
N LEU A 1172 0.65 44.49 -22.52
CA LEU A 1172 1.66 45.40 -21.95
C LEU A 1172 3.08 44.87 -22.18
N VAL A 1173 4.05 45.78 -22.10
CA VAL A 1173 5.48 45.50 -22.28
C VAL A 1173 6.21 45.97 -21.02
N TRP A 1174 6.97 45.09 -20.37
CA TRP A 1174 7.64 45.35 -19.09
C TRP A 1174 9.16 45.25 -19.20
N ASP A 1175 9.89 46.30 -18.82
CA ASP A 1175 11.37 46.32 -18.87
C ASP A 1175 12.00 45.61 -17.66
N LEU A 1176 12.49 44.38 -17.88
CA LEU A 1176 13.08 43.58 -16.80
C LEU A 1176 14.51 44.05 -16.45
N LYS A 1177 15.19 44.79 -17.34
CA LYS A 1177 16.57 45.27 -17.10
C LYS A 1177 16.60 46.47 -16.16
N GLN A 1178 15.66 47.40 -16.33
CA GLN A 1178 15.53 48.56 -15.45
C GLN A 1178 15.28 48.10 -14.00
N GLN A 1179 14.36 47.15 -13.81
CA GLN A 1179 13.99 46.63 -12.50
C GLN A 1179 15.10 45.80 -11.83
N GLN A 1180 15.98 45.16 -12.60
CA GLN A 1180 17.20 44.50 -12.10
C GLN A 1180 18.34 45.47 -11.74
N GLY A 1181 18.10 46.79 -11.73
CA GLY A 1181 19.05 47.80 -11.25
C GLY A 1181 20.21 48.13 -12.21
N ALA A 1182 20.15 47.67 -13.46
CA ALA A 1182 21.12 48.08 -14.49
C ALA A 1182 20.88 49.55 -14.88
N ARG A 1183 21.96 50.36 -14.94
CA ARG A 1183 21.88 51.74 -15.46
C ARG A 1183 21.35 51.71 -16.89
N ALA A 1184 20.22 52.40 -17.12
CA ALA A 1184 19.68 52.61 -18.45
C ALA A 1184 20.74 53.25 -19.36
N SER A 1185 20.99 52.64 -20.52
CA SER A 1185 21.86 53.22 -21.55
C SER A 1185 21.14 54.41 -22.19
N SER A 1186 21.69 55.60 -22.03
CA SER A 1186 21.13 56.84 -22.58
C SER A 1186 21.03 56.77 -24.11
N GLY A 1187 19.81 56.71 -24.62
CA GLY A 1187 19.44 56.83 -26.02
C GLY A 1187 18.02 57.37 -26.13
N ASP A 1188 17.77 58.19 -27.14
CA ASP A 1188 16.58 59.06 -27.23
C ASP A 1188 15.30 58.27 -27.59
N GLY A 1189 14.71 57.63 -26.58
CA GLY A 1189 13.42 56.94 -26.67
C GLY A 1189 12.49 57.27 -25.50
N ALA A 1190 11.23 56.90 -25.64
CA ALA A 1190 10.23 57.00 -24.58
C ALA A 1190 10.71 56.23 -23.34
N ALA A 1191 10.82 56.94 -22.21
CA ALA A 1191 11.07 56.30 -20.93
C ALA A 1191 9.85 55.45 -20.55
N PRO A 1192 10.05 54.23 -20.00
CA PRO A 1192 8.98 53.50 -19.33
C PRO A 1192 8.47 54.30 -18.11
N GLY A 1193 7.30 53.93 -17.62
CA GLY A 1193 6.77 54.42 -16.34
C GLY A 1193 7.68 54.06 -15.15
N PRO A 1194 7.41 54.61 -13.95
CA PRO A 1194 8.22 54.31 -12.75
C PRO A 1194 8.32 52.81 -12.46
N ASP A 1195 7.25 52.06 -12.75
CA ASP A 1195 7.14 50.61 -12.51
C ASP A 1195 7.77 49.76 -13.65
N GLY A 1196 8.46 50.39 -14.61
CA GLY A 1196 9.08 49.74 -15.77
C GLY A 1196 8.12 49.33 -16.89
N LEU A 1197 6.82 49.60 -16.74
CA LEU A 1197 5.82 49.35 -17.78
C LEU A 1197 5.91 50.42 -18.88
N TYR A 1198 5.86 49.98 -20.13
CA TYR A 1198 5.68 50.84 -21.30
C TYR A 1198 4.20 50.92 -21.72
N ALA A 1199 3.90 51.77 -22.69
CA ALA A 1199 2.58 51.84 -23.32
C ALA A 1199 2.16 50.49 -23.96
N PRO A 1200 0.84 50.20 -24.06
CA PRO A 1200 0.36 48.95 -24.63
C PRO A 1200 0.86 48.70 -26.06
N LEU A 1201 1.42 47.51 -26.29
CA LEU A 1201 1.84 47.01 -27.59
C LEU A 1201 0.65 46.75 -28.53
N TYR A 1202 -0.44 46.26 -27.95
CA TYR A 1202 -1.69 45.97 -28.63
C TYR A 1202 -2.85 46.44 -27.75
N ALA A 1203 -3.92 46.89 -28.37
CA ALA A 1203 -5.19 47.21 -27.74
C ALA A 1203 -6.32 46.62 -28.60
N GLY A 1204 -6.69 45.38 -28.30
CA GLY A 1204 -7.86 44.72 -28.84
C GLY A 1204 -9.13 45.10 -28.10
N THR A 1205 -10.24 44.45 -28.47
CA THR A 1205 -11.56 44.57 -27.80
C THR A 1205 -12.01 43.23 -27.23
N SER A 1206 -11.06 42.36 -26.88
CA SER A 1206 -11.26 40.94 -26.53
C SER A 1206 -10.04 40.46 -25.76
N ALA A 1207 -10.24 39.73 -24.66
CA ALA A 1207 -9.20 39.26 -23.77
C ALA A 1207 -8.05 38.52 -24.48
N VAL A 1208 -6.83 38.72 -23.97
CA VAL A 1208 -5.61 38.07 -24.46
C VAL A 1208 -5.31 36.84 -23.60
N ASN A 1209 -5.64 35.67 -24.13
CA ASN A 1209 -5.51 34.40 -23.42
C ASN A 1209 -4.11 33.80 -23.53
N SER A 1210 -3.38 34.07 -24.62
CA SER A 1210 -2.09 33.45 -24.88
C SER A 1210 -1.21 34.30 -25.77
N VAL A 1211 0.08 34.42 -25.41
CA VAL A 1211 1.10 35.16 -26.16
C VAL A 1211 2.32 34.26 -26.36
N CYS A 1212 2.86 34.21 -27.58
CA CYS A 1212 4.08 33.48 -27.90
C CYS A 1212 5.08 34.40 -28.62
N LEU A 1213 6.35 34.37 -28.18
CA LEU A 1213 7.49 35.03 -28.80
C LEU A 1213 8.27 34.06 -29.69
N SER A 1214 8.80 34.52 -30.82
CA SER A 1214 9.77 33.75 -31.59
C SER A 1214 11.13 33.70 -30.88
N THR A 1215 11.94 32.67 -31.17
CA THR A 1215 13.27 32.45 -30.56
C THR A 1215 14.33 33.51 -30.90
N ASP A 1216 14.09 34.32 -31.94
CA ASP A 1216 14.88 35.51 -32.29
C ASP A 1216 14.23 36.82 -31.80
N SER A 1217 13.14 36.74 -31.05
CA SER A 1217 12.31 37.84 -30.59
C SER A 1217 11.82 38.78 -31.71
N GLN A 1218 11.79 38.31 -32.97
CA GLN A 1218 11.36 39.11 -34.13
C GLN A 1218 9.86 38.97 -34.48
N ARG A 1219 9.10 38.07 -33.83
CA ARG A 1219 7.65 37.94 -34.03
C ARG A 1219 6.92 37.65 -32.73
N VAL A 1220 5.70 38.19 -32.65
CA VAL A 1220 4.74 37.93 -31.56
C VAL A 1220 3.49 37.30 -32.17
N VAL A 1221 2.95 36.28 -31.52
CA VAL A 1221 1.62 35.72 -31.81
C VAL A 1221 0.74 35.91 -30.58
N VAL A 1222 -0.47 36.41 -30.80
CA VAL A 1222 -1.45 36.71 -29.75
C VAL A 1222 -2.75 35.98 -30.07
N GLY A 1223 -3.19 35.10 -29.17
CA GLY A 1223 -4.48 34.40 -29.21
C GLY A 1223 -5.53 35.12 -28.36
N LEU A 1224 -6.71 35.33 -28.93
CA LEU A 1224 -7.80 36.09 -28.32
C LEU A 1224 -9.02 35.21 -27.98
N GLU A 1225 -9.74 35.61 -26.94
CA GLU A 1225 -11.03 35.02 -26.51
C GLU A 1225 -12.09 35.01 -27.63
N SER A 1226 -12.06 36.00 -28.53
CA SER A 1226 -12.92 36.08 -29.72
C SER A 1226 -12.60 35.04 -30.82
N GLY A 1227 -11.66 34.12 -30.60
CA GLY A 1227 -11.23 33.13 -31.59
C GLY A 1227 -10.28 33.67 -32.66
N HIS A 1228 -9.82 34.92 -32.51
CA HIS A 1228 -8.86 35.56 -33.40
C HIS A 1228 -7.41 35.24 -33.03
N LEU A 1229 -6.58 35.09 -34.07
CA LEU A 1229 -5.13 34.96 -33.99
C LEU A 1229 -4.50 36.20 -34.65
N SER A 1230 -3.75 36.97 -33.87
CA SER A 1230 -3.07 38.19 -34.34
C SER A 1230 -1.56 37.96 -34.41
N LEU A 1231 -1.00 38.15 -35.61
CA LEU A 1231 0.42 37.96 -35.93
C LEU A 1231 1.11 39.32 -36.06
N PHE A 1232 2.18 39.53 -35.30
CA PHE A 1232 2.99 40.75 -35.36
C PHE A 1232 4.41 40.42 -35.83
N ALA A 1233 4.88 41.12 -36.86
CA ALA A 1233 6.30 41.24 -37.14
C ALA A 1233 6.89 42.40 -36.32
N VAL A 1234 7.90 42.10 -35.51
CA VAL A 1234 8.97 43.05 -35.17
C VAL A 1234 9.85 43.15 -36.43
N SER A 1235 10.41 44.33 -36.71
CA SER A 1235 11.14 44.61 -37.97
C SER A 1235 12.56 45.07 -37.72
#